data_AF-A0A7C5QGL2-F1
#
_entry.id   AF-A0A7C5QGL2-F1
#
_cell.length_a   1.000
_cell.length_b   1.000
_cell.length_c   1.000
_cell.angle_alpha   90.00
_cell.angle_beta   90.00
_cell.angle_gamma   90.00
#
_symmetry.space_group_name_H-M   'P 1'
#
loop_
_entity.id
_entity.type
_entity.pdbx_description
1 polymer ?
#
loop_
_entity_poly.entity_id
_entity_poly.type
_entity_poly.pdbx_seq_one_letter_code
_entity_poly.pdbx_strand_id
1 'polypeptide(L)'
;MRYAIVSDLHANWQAWCAVRDDLLQQGVDAVVCLGDVVGYGPNPKQVLKDLRQYCDNFVLGNHDAAVVGKLDLEIFNDTARRSVEWTRAQLDKTLLDEIQQWPLLLEDEQIVFVHAETVAPDAFGYVEQAEDVRVCFEATDKRFIFLGHTHRPVISVLPLGGKVILSPLTRLTFADGARYLVNTGSVGDPRDGTDKASYCLCDTTADRVELRQVAFDTAAFLRELKRHPQLDIPWFLRKRGGAKVRLELDHAIKAEEVTKIQRRETVNRSHLKAVHYTLPTTPVPMTAAGETEEAEPSASPAAEAVSPESVSRFAQKRWIVLFALILALAGVVAVTAYYLKKRGIRISFSLGWPKTKPTPLPVSPPSPPPAPVIVDKRAPFELLAKDARLTGSPIKLEDWEGIPNIGYWACADNYATWTTTVPGEGEYVVTLEYGFDPAGGDREIVILCGESRLEATLKTTGHWKRFQTVTLGHMYLPAGTVTITVRAGRTNAHHFINLRQLTFTPFKGESKPLVRPPPRTQALPWLASASYCAPNDTMSAMNDNIEPSNSNDQRVPRFTWWPHFGTKEWVQADFMKPFSISKVSVYWYAETGRGKCRVPQSWRLLYRKEDGQWAPVEGASGYGTSPDTYNTVTFRPVTTTGLRLEAQLQPNYSAGILELKIEP
;
A
#
# COMPACT_ATOMS: atom_id res chain seq x y z
N MET A 1 5.28 -14.04 -33.17
CA MET A 1 6.46 -14.59 -32.47
C MET A 1 6.00 -15.16 -31.13
N ARG A 2 6.52 -16.30 -30.71
CA ARG A 2 6.19 -16.96 -29.44
C ARG A 2 7.38 -16.93 -28.48
N TYR A 3 7.25 -16.12 -27.44
CA TYR A 3 8.26 -15.91 -26.41
C TYR A 3 8.01 -16.82 -25.20
N ALA A 4 9.09 -17.38 -24.64
CA ALA A 4 9.14 -17.76 -23.23
C ALA A 4 9.82 -16.63 -22.44
N ILE A 5 9.19 -16.17 -21.36
CA ILE A 5 9.64 -15.01 -20.59
C ILE A 5 9.75 -15.42 -19.12
N VAL A 6 10.97 -15.39 -18.60
CA VAL A 6 11.35 -15.89 -17.26
C VAL A 6 11.91 -14.75 -16.40
N SER A 7 11.66 -14.78 -15.10
CA SER A 7 12.16 -13.78 -14.15
C SER A 7 12.46 -14.38 -12.79
N ASP A 8 13.30 -13.69 -12.02
CA ASP A 8 13.53 -13.94 -10.59
C ASP A 8 13.92 -15.42 -10.35
N LEU A 9 14.88 -15.94 -11.13
CA LEU A 9 15.35 -17.32 -11.04
C LEU A 9 16.14 -17.59 -9.76
N HIS A 10 16.74 -16.55 -9.17
CA HIS A 10 17.37 -16.55 -7.86
C HIS A 10 18.19 -17.80 -7.57
N ALA A 11 19.10 -18.14 -8.50
CA ALA A 11 20.06 -19.23 -8.35
C ALA A 11 19.44 -20.60 -7.95
N ASN A 12 18.13 -20.81 -8.20
CA ASN A 12 17.39 -22.02 -7.88
C ASN A 12 17.48 -23.00 -9.06
N TRP A 13 18.50 -23.87 -9.00
CA TRP A 13 18.80 -24.84 -10.06
C TRP A 13 17.63 -25.79 -10.36
N GLN A 14 16.93 -26.27 -9.33
CA GLN A 14 15.83 -27.22 -9.50
C GLN A 14 14.61 -26.58 -10.19
N ALA A 15 14.29 -25.33 -9.83
CA ALA A 15 13.24 -24.57 -10.49
C ALA A 15 13.61 -24.22 -11.94
N TRP A 16 14.86 -23.77 -12.18
CA TRP A 16 15.32 -23.48 -13.52
C TRP A 16 15.27 -24.72 -14.44
N CYS A 17 15.77 -25.88 -14.00
CA CYS A 17 15.66 -27.12 -14.77
C CYS A 17 14.22 -27.44 -15.14
N ALA A 18 13.29 -27.39 -14.18
CA ALA A 18 11.88 -27.68 -14.45
C ALA A 18 11.24 -26.69 -15.45
N VAL A 19 11.55 -25.40 -15.34
CA VAL A 19 11.05 -24.36 -16.26
C VAL A 19 11.69 -24.47 -17.65
N ARG A 20 12.99 -24.76 -17.73
CA ARG A 20 13.70 -25.08 -19.00
C ARG A 20 13.07 -26.28 -19.69
N ASP A 21 12.88 -27.37 -18.95
CA ASP A 21 12.39 -28.63 -19.51
C ASP A 21 10.91 -28.51 -19.95
N ASP A 22 10.11 -27.66 -19.29
CA ASP A 22 8.75 -27.30 -19.74
C ASP A 22 8.77 -26.35 -20.95
N LEU A 23 9.59 -25.29 -20.97
CA LEU A 23 9.58 -24.27 -22.03
C LEU A 23 10.11 -24.81 -23.36
N LEU A 24 11.08 -25.74 -23.34
CA LEU A 24 11.59 -26.40 -24.54
C LEU A 24 10.50 -27.23 -25.26
N GLN A 25 9.49 -27.71 -24.54
CA GLN A 25 8.34 -28.42 -25.12
C GLN A 25 7.27 -27.49 -25.70
N GLN A 26 7.40 -26.16 -25.53
CA GLN A 26 6.35 -25.21 -25.96
C GLN A 26 6.50 -24.74 -27.40
N GLY A 27 7.64 -24.98 -28.07
CA GLY A 27 7.92 -24.44 -29.40
C GLY A 27 7.95 -22.91 -29.38
N VAL A 28 8.93 -22.36 -28.67
CA VAL A 28 9.17 -20.91 -28.55
C VAL A 28 10.25 -20.46 -29.53
N ASP A 29 10.03 -19.32 -30.18
CA ASP A 29 10.98 -18.72 -31.13
C ASP A 29 12.17 -18.07 -30.38
N ALA A 30 11.91 -17.55 -29.18
CA ALA A 30 12.88 -16.83 -28.36
C ALA A 30 12.60 -16.98 -26.86
N VAL A 31 13.67 -16.95 -26.06
CA VAL A 31 13.60 -16.80 -24.59
C VAL A 31 14.08 -15.39 -24.20
N VAL A 32 13.40 -14.77 -23.24
CA VAL A 32 13.79 -13.50 -22.62
C VAL A 32 13.86 -13.67 -21.10
N CYS A 33 14.94 -13.22 -20.48
CA CYS A 33 15.11 -13.20 -19.04
C CYS A 33 14.97 -11.77 -18.52
N LEU A 34 14.03 -11.54 -17.60
CA LEU A 34 13.73 -10.24 -17.02
C LEU A 34 14.63 -9.88 -15.81
N GLY A 35 15.68 -10.67 -15.56
CA GLY A 35 16.63 -10.43 -14.48
C GLY A 35 16.36 -11.21 -13.19
N ASP A 36 17.17 -10.91 -12.19
CA ASP A 36 17.34 -11.65 -10.93
C ASP A 36 17.63 -13.13 -11.18
N VAL A 37 18.62 -13.35 -12.05
CA VAL A 37 19.17 -14.68 -12.34
C VAL A 37 19.89 -15.23 -11.11
N VAL A 38 20.49 -14.34 -10.31
CA VAL A 38 21.29 -14.68 -9.12
C VAL A 38 20.73 -14.04 -7.83
N GLY A 39 21.26 -14.44 -6.67
CA GLY A 39 20.68 -14.13 -5.36
C GLY A 39 19.78 -15.25 -4.82
N TYR A 40 19.50 -15.23 -3.52
CA TYR A 40 18.88 -16.23 -2.63
C TYR A 40 19.38 -17.69 -2.73
N GLY A 41 19.36 -18.32 -3.90
CA GLY A 41 19.71 -19.74 -4.09
C GLY A 41 21.22 -20.05 -4.14
N PRO A 42 21.59 -21.33 -4.05
CA PRO A 42 22.98 -21.77 -3.91
C PRO A 42 23.74 -21.94 -5.25
N ASN A 43 23.06 -21.87 -6.41
CA ASN A 43 23.65 -22.24 -7.70
C ASN A 43 23.75 -21.10 -8.74
N PRO A 44 24.23 -19.89 -8.38
CA PRO A 44 24.20 -18.73 -9.28
C PRO A 44 25.05 -18.97 -10.54
N LYS A 45 26.25 -19.54 -10.38
CA LYS A 45 27.17 -19.87 -11.47
C LYS A 45 26.65 -20.96 -12.41
N GLN A 46 25.80 -21.86 -11.91
CA GLN A 46 25.26 -22.97 -12.69
C GLN A 46 24.01 -22.54 -13.47
N VAL A 47 23.05 -21.89 -12.81
CA VAL A 47 21.85 -21.32 -13.46
C VAL A 47 22.26 -20.34 -14.56
N LEU A 48 23.19 -19.42 -14.27
CA LEU A 48 23.67 -18.43 -15.23
C LEU A 48 24.34 -19.05 -16.46
N LYS A 49 25.10 -20.14 -16.31
CA LYS A 49 25.74 -20.84 -17.43
C LYS A 49 24.75 -21.68 -18.24
N ASP A 50 23.71 -22.23 -17.59
CA ASP A 50 22.73 -23.07 -18.25
C ASP A 50 21.73 -22.22 -19.08
N LEU A 51 21.19 -21.16 -18.48
CA LEU A 51 20.25 -20.23 -19.10
C LEU A 51 20.79 -19.62 -20.42
N ARG A 52 22.08 -19.31 -20.48
CA ARG A 52 22.76 -18.76 -21.68
C ARG A 52 22.83 -19.72 -22.87
N GLN A 53 22.49 -21.00 -22.72
CA GLN A 53 22.36 -21.92 -23.86
C GLN A 53 21.00 -21.79 -24.56
N TYR A 54 20.06 -21.04 -23.97
CA TYR A 54 18.67 -20.92 -24.43
C TYR A 54 18.18 -19.47 -24.53
N CYS A 55 18.91 -18.52 -23.94
CA CYS A 55 18.53 -17.11 -23.85
C CYS A 55 19.77 -16.21 -24.00
N ASP A 56 19.74 -15.35 -25.02
CA ASP A 56 20.69 -14.24 -25.20
C ASP A 56 20.14 -12.89 -24.66
N ASN A 57 18.84 -12.85 -24.36
CA ASN A 57 18.08 -11.62 -24.14
C ASN A 57 17.86 -11.37 -22.64
N PHE A 58 18.85 -10.76 -22.01
CA PHE A 58 18.83 -10.45 -20.57
C PHE A 58 18.45 -9.00 -20.29
N VAL A 59 17.59 -8.81 -19.30
CA VAL A 59 17.40 -7.57 -18.56
C VAL A 59 18.10 -7.70 -17.21
N LEU A 60 18.70 -6.62 -16.74
CA LEU A 60 19.37 -6.54 -15.44
C LEU A 60 18.36 -6.40 -14.29
N GLY A 61 18.31 -7.41 -13.41
CA GLY A 61 17.54 -7.32 -12.16
C GLY A 61 18.24 -6.55 -11.04
N ASN A 62 17.55 -6.31 -9.93
CA ASN A 62 18.12 -5.54 -8.81
C ASN A 62 19.16 -6.35 -8.03
N HIS A 63 18.97 -7.66 -7.83
CA HIS A 63 20.03 -8.51 -7.27
C HIS A 63 21.22 -8.57 -8.24
N ASP A 64 20.98 -8.79 -9.53
CA ASP A 64 22.06 -8.82 -10.55
C ASP A 64 22.90 -7.53 -10.52
N ALA A 65 22.23 -6.37 -10.50
CA ALA A 65 22.84 -5.04 -10.39
C ALA A 65 23.67 -4.87 -9.10
N ALA A 66 23.21 -5.43 -7.98
CA ALA A 66 23.93 -5.40 -6.72
C ALA A 66 25.16 -6.33 -6.72
N VAL A 67 25.08 -7.51 -7.35
CA VAL A 67 26.22 -8.44 -7.43
C VAL A 67 27.39 -7.83 -8.20
N VAL A 68 27.13 -6.99 -9.22
CA VAL A 68 28.19 -6.25 -9.93
C VAL A 68 28.57 -4.91 -9.27
N GLY A 69 27.68 -4.34 -8.43
CA GLY A 69 27.90 -3.06 -7.75
C GLY A 69 27.38 -1.83 -8.51
N LYS A 70 26.45 -2.02 -9.45
CA LYS A 70 25.63 -0.93 -10.02
C LYS A 70 24.58 -0.41 -9.02
N LEU A 71 24.21 -1.23 -8.05
CA LEU A 71 23.24 -0.94 -7.00
C LEU A 71 23.91 -1.08 -5.62
N ASP A 72 23.48 -0.25 -4.67
CA ASP A 72 24.05 -0.26 -3.30
C ASP A 72 23.59 -1.51 -2.52
N LEU A 73 24.37 -1.91 -1.53
CA LEU A 73 24.02 -2.99 -0.59
C LEU A 73 23.30 -2.48 0.65
N GLU A 74 23.51 -1.22 1.06
CA GLU A 74 22.85 -0.63 2.24
C GLU A 74 21.32 -0.54 2.08
N ILE A 75 20.83 -0.44 0.83
CA ILE A 75 19.39 -0.44 0.56
C ILE A 75 18.76 -1.83 0.78
N PHE A 76 19.51 -2.94 0.73
CA PHE A 76 18.95 -4.29 0.84
C PHE A 76 18.65 -4.71 2.28
N ASN A 77 17.57 -5.48 2.45
CA ASN A 77 17.33 -6.21 3.69
C ASN A 77 18.45 -7.24 3.96
N ASP A 78 18.66 -7.60 5.22
CA ASP A 78 19.82 -8.39 5.65
C ASP A 78 19.93 -9.78 5.00
N THR A 79 18.79 -10.42 4.70
CA THR A 79 18.73 -11.69 3.96
C THR A 79 19.25 -11.52 2.53
N ALA A 80 18.72 -10.51 1.83
CA ALA A 80 19.09 -10.22 0.45
C ALA A 80 20.54 -9.70 0.34
N ARG A 81 20.97 -8.85 1.26
CA ARG A 81 22.35 -8.33 1.36
C ARG A 81 23.36 -9.45 1.56
N ARG A 82 23.21 -10.29 2.61
CA ARG A 82 24.08 -11.46 2.86
C ARG A 82 24.10 -12.40 1.65
N SER A 83 22.95 -12.58 1.00
CA SER A 83 22.87 -13.41 -0.20
C SER A 83 23.65 -12.83 -1.37
N VAL A 84 23.52 -11.54 -1.68
CA VAL A 84 24.28 -10.87 -2.75
C VAL A 84 25.79 -10.91 -2.46
N GLU A 85 26.20 -10.65 -1.22
CA GLU A 85 27.60 -10.77 -0.78
C GLU A 85 28.15 -12.19 -0.99
N TRP A 86 27.40 -13.22 -0.58
CA TRP A 86 27.75 -14.62 -0.78
C TRP A 86 27.80 -15.00 -2.27
N THR A 87 26.80 -14.58 -3.04
CA THR A 87 26.68 -14.82 -4.49
C THR A 87 27.83 -14.19 -5.26
N ARG A 88 28.24 -12.95 -4.91
CA ARG A 88 29.38 -12.27 -5.53
C ARG A 88 30.69 -13.07 -5.36
N ALA A 89 30.84 -13.76 -4.23
CA ALA A 89 31.99 -14.65 -3.99
C ALA A 89 31.95 -15.98 -4.76
N GLN A 90 30.81 -16.37 -5.37
CA GLN A 90 30.71 -17.59 -6.19
C GLN A 90 30.94 -17.34 -7.70
N LEU A 91 30.88 -16.09 -8.14
CA LEU A 91 31.04 -15.71 -9.54
C LEU A 91 32.49 -15.33 -9.84
N ASP A 92 33.00 -15.82 -10.97
CA ASP A 92 34.29 -15.36 -11.50
C ASP A 92 34.14 -14.04 -12.27
N LYS A 93 35.27 -13.37 -12.54
CA LYS A 93 35.27 -12.04 -13.18
C LYS A 93 34.54 -12.04 -14.52
N THR A 94 34.66 -13.09 -15.33
CA THR A 94 34.01 -13.18 -16.64
C THR A 94 32.49 -13.14 -16.52
N LEU A 95 31.92 -13.83 -15.53
CA LEU A 95 30.47 -13.80 -15.26
C LEU A 95 30.02 -12.42 -14.75
N LEU A 96 30.81 -11.77 -13.89
CA LEU A 96 30.52 -10.42 -13.38
C LEU A 96 30.62 -9.33 -14.46
N ASP A 97 31.68 -9.35 -15.27
CA ASP A 97 31.90 -8.41 -16.38
C ASP A 97 30.77 -8.46 -17.43
N GLU A 98 30.11 -9.62 -17.58
CA GLU A 98 28.97 -9.79 -18.50
C GLU A 98 27.64 -9.34 -17.89
N ILE A 99 27.34 -9.68 -16.63
CA ILE A 99 26.16 -9.11 -15.92
C ILE A 99 26.25 -7.57 -15.90
N GLN A 100 27.47 -7.02 -15.83
CA GLN A 100 27.69 -5.58 -15.92
C GLN A 100 27.31 -4.98 -17.29
N GLN A 101 27.19 -5.77 -18.35
CA GLN A 101 26.77 -5.32 -19.69
C GLN A 101 25.26 -5.39 -19.92
N TRP A 102 24.50 -6.15 -19.11
CA TRP A 102 23.06 -6.30 -19.30
C TRP A 102 22.32 -4.93 -19.20
N PRO A 103 21.40 -4.65 -20.15
CA PRO A 103 20.58 -3.44 -20.15
C PRO A 103 19.48 -3.51 -19.08
N LEU A 104 18.95 -2.34 -18.70
CA LEU A 104 17.84 -2.24 -17.74
C LEU A 104 16.47 -2.53 -18.38
N LEU A 105 16.40 -2.56 -19.71
CA LEU A 105 15.17 -2.63 -20.50
C LEU A 105 15.53 -3.10 -21.93
N LEU A 106 14.69 -3.96 -22.51
CA LEU A 106 14.74 -4.39 -23.92
C LEU A 106 13.42 -4.06 -24.62
N GLU A 107 13.45 -3.86 -25.94
CA GLU A 107 12.25 -3.58 -26.74
C GLU A 107 12.17 -4.47 -27.99
N ASP A 108 10.95 -4.86 -28.33
CA ASP A 108 10.52 -5.34 -29.65
C ASP A 108 9.49 -4.33 -30.21
N GLU A 109 9.00 -4.50 -31.45
CA GLU A 109 8.10 -3.56 -32.14
C GLU A 109 6.95 -3.08 -31.23
N GLN A 110 6.21 -4.03 -30.65
CA GLN A 110 5.03 -3.77 -29.79
C GLN A 110 5.27 -4.07 -28.30
N ILE A 111 6.47 -4.52 -27.90
CA ILE A 111 6.76 -5.05 -26.55
C ILE A 111 7.87 -4.24 -25.88
N VAL A 112 7.75 -4.05 -24.57
CA VAL A 112 8.87 -3.71 -23.69
C VAL A 112 9.05 -4.78 -22.61
N PHE A 113 10.30 -5.16 -22.36
CA PHE A 113 10.72 -6.09 -21.33
C PHE A 113 11.58 -5.33 -20.31
N VAL A 114 11.22 -5.39 -19.04
CA VAL A 114 11.89 -4.66 -17.94
C VAL A 114 11.88 -5.51 -16.67
N HIS A 115 12.80 -5.31 -15.72
CA HIS A 115 12.76 -6.11 -14.50
C HIS A 115 11.56 -5.74 -13.60
N ALA A 116 11.35 -4.44 -13.39
CA ALA A 116 10.57 -3.95 -12.25
C ALA A 116 9.49 -2.93 -12.64
N GLU A 117 9.85 -1.82 -13.31
CA GLU A 117 8.93 -0.78 -13.76
C GLU A 117 9.43 -0.10 -15.04
N THR A 118 8.54 0.38 -15.91
CA THR A 118 8.92 1.11 -17.15
C THR A 118 9.24 2.59 -16.92
N VAL A 119 8.86 3.16 -15.76
CA VAL A 119 8.98 4.60 -15.46
C VAL A 119 10.43 4.99 -15.13
N ALA A 120 11.07 4.21 -14.27
CA ALA A 120 12.47 4.37 -13.87
C ALA A 120 13.13 2.99 -13.70
N PRO A 121 13.56 2.32 -14.80
CA PRO A 121 14.05 0.95 -14.76
C PRO A 121 15.23 0.68 -13.80
N ASP A 122 16.02 1.68 -13.43
CA ASP A 122 17.12 1.56 -12.44
C ASP A 122 16.73 1.86 -10.99
N ALA A 123 15.49 2.30 -10.74
CA ALA A 123 14.94 2.53 -9.40
C ALA A 123 14.35 1.26 -8.78
N PHE A 124 14.01 0.26 -9.61
CA PHE A 124 13.47 -1.04 -9.22
C PHE A 124 12.21 -0.95 -8.34
N GLY A 125 11.18 -0.25 -8.82
CA GLY A 125 9.86 -0.22 -8.19
C GLY A 125 9.09 -1.53 -8.26
N TYR A 126 8.34 -1.83 -7.19
CA TYR A 126 7.32 -2.88 -7.19
C TYR A 126 6.03 -2.33 -7.78
N VAL A 127 5.50 -3.05 -8.77
CA VAL A 127 4.23 -2.75 -9.46
C VAL A 127 3.21 -3.80 -9.02
N GLU A 128 2.34 -3.45 -8.05
CA GLU A 128 1.39 -4.41 -7.46
C GLU A 128 -0.08 -3.97 -7.58
N GLN A 129 -0.36 -2.67 -7.72
CA GLN A 129 -1.71 -2.11 -7.74
C GLN A 129 -2.07 -1.52 -9.11
N ALA A 130 -3.37 -1.35 -9.38
CA ALA A 130 -3.86 -0.83 -10.65
C ALA A 130 -3.33 0.58 -10.96
N GLU A 131 -3.08 1.37 -9.92
CA GLU A 131 -2.44 2.68 -9.96
C GLU A 131 -0.98 2.60 -10.44
N ASP A 132 -0.16 1.68 -9.91
CA ASP A 132 1.24 1.48 -10.31
C ASP A 132 1.34 1.05 -11.78
N VAL A 133 0.49 0.07 -12.15
CA VAL A 133 0.35 -0.45 -13.50
C VAL A 133 -0.07 0.65 -14.49
N ARG A 134 -0.94 1.58 -14.07
CA ARG A 134 -1.32 2.73 -14.89
C ARG A 134 -0.13 3.65 -15.17
N VAL A 135 0.73 3.93 -14.19
CA VAL A 135 1.94 4.74 -14.45
C VAL A 135 2.87 4.01 -15.43
N CYS A 136 2.99 2.69 -15.32
CA CYS A 136 3.79 1.89 -16.26
C CYS A 136 3.23 1.94 -17.70
N PHE A 137 1.90 1.94 -17.87
CA PHE A 137 1.26 2.17 -19.17
C PHE A 137 1.39 3.61 -19.67
N GLU A 138 1.55 4.60 -18.80
CA GLU A 138 1.73 6.01 -19.17
C GLU A 138 3.18 6.35 -19.59
N ALA A 139 4.17 5.55 -19.16
CA ALA A 139 5.58 5.73 -19.50
C ALA A 139 6.00 5.22 -20.90
N THR A 140 5.11 4.52 -21.62
CA THR A 140 5.40 3.92 -22.94
C THR A 140 4.12 3.79 -23.75
N ASP A 141 4.19 3.74 -25.08
CA ASP A 141 3.05 3.48 -25.99
C ASP A 141 2.88 1.99 -26.34
N LYS A 142 3.91 1.16 -26.10
CA LYS A 142 3.98 -0.28 -26.40
C LYS A 142 2.72 -1.05 -25.96
N ARG A 143 2.23 -1.96 -26.80
CA ARG A 143 1.03 -2.77 -26.54
C ARG A 143 1.23 -3.74 -25.37
N PHE A 144 2.45 -4.22 -25.18
CA PHE A 144 2.81 -5.22 -24.17
C PHE A 144 3.97 -4.74 -23.28
N ILE A 145 3.83 -4.95 -21.97
CA ILE A 145 4.86 -4.72 -20.95
C ILE A 145 5.06 -6.05 -20.20
N PHE A 146 6.28 -6.56 -20.13
CA PHE A 146 6.63 -7.73 -19.31
C PHE A 146 7.60 -7.37 -18.19
N LEU A 147 7.30 -7.80 -16.96
CA LEU A 147 8.09 -7.52 -15.77
C LEU A 147 8.05 -8.67 -14.74
N GLY A 148 8.87 -8.59 -13.69
CA GLY A 148 9.00 -9.56 -12.60
C GLY A 148 9.06 -8.85 -11.24
N HIS A 149 10.11 -9.06 -10.46
CA HIS A 149 10.50 -8.34 -9.24
C HIS A 149 9.57 -8.50 -8.02
N THR A 150 8.24 -8.50 -8.19
CA THR A 150 7.27 -8.80 -7.12
C THR A 150 7.23 -10.29 -6.76
N HIS A 151 7.71 -11.15 -7.66
CA HIS A 151 7.59 -12.61 -7.64
C HIS A 151 6.12 -13.12 -7.65
N ARG A 152 5.16 -12.31 -8.14
CA ARG A 152 3.72 -12.59 -8.13
C ARG A 152 3.14 -12.55 -9.56
N PRO A 153 2.78 -13.70 -10.16
CA PRO A 153 2.27 -13.75 -11.53
C PRO A 153 0.89 -13.09 -11.64
N VAL A 154 0.78 -12.05 -12.48
CA VAL A 154 -0.49 -11.34 -12.75
C VAL A 154 -0.50 -10.76 -14.16
N ILE A 155 -1.63 -10.91 -14.87
CA ILE A 155 -1.89 -10.17 -16.12
C ILE A 155 -2.76 -8.96 -15.78
N SER A 156 -2.36 -7.79 -16.24
CA SER A 156 -3.10 -6.54 -16.12
C SER A 156 -3.50 -6.05 -17.50
N VAL A 157 -4.72 -5.54 -17.64
CA VAL A 157 -5.30 -5.11 -18.91
C VAL A 157 -5.73 -3.66 -18.81
N LEU A 158 -5.38 -2.85 -19.82
CA LEU A 158 -5.93 -1.52 -20.04
C LEU A 158 -6.74 -1.54 -21.34
N PRO A 159 -8.09 -1.66 -21.26
CA PRO A 159 -8.97 -1.56 -22.42
C PRO A 159 -8.94 -0.16 -23.03
N LEU A 160 -9.28 -0.04 -24.32
CA LEU A 160 -9.35 1.24 -25.02
C LEU A 160 -10.29 2.23 -24.31
N GLY A 161 -9.73 3.34 -23.80
CA GLY A 161 -10.48 4.34 -23.02
C GLY A 161 -10.98 3.86 -21.64
N GLY A 162 -10.53 2.70 -21.18
CA GLY A 162 -10.93 2.08 -19.92
C GLY A 162 -10.07 2.50 -18.72
N LYS A 163 -10.20 1.72 -17.63
CA LYS A 163 -9.28 1.73 -16.49
C LYS A 163 -8.45 0.45 -16.51
N VAL A 164 -7.33 0.44 -15.78
CA VAL A 164 -6.57 -0.79 -15.53
C VAL A 164 -7.43 -1.80 -14.77
N ILE A 165 -7.38 -3.05 -15.21
CA ILE A 165 -8.02 -4.21 -14.59
C ILE A 165 -6.92 -5.24 -14.31
N LEU A 166 -6.78 -5.65 -13.05
CA LEU A 166 -5.95 -6.80 -12.68
C LEU A 166 -6.77 -8.08 -12.96
N SER A 167 -6.26 -8.96 -13.83
CA SER A 167 -6.95 -10.19 -14.25
C SER A 167 -6.80 -11.28 -13.18
N PRO A 168 -7.89 -11.96 -12.77
CA PRO A 168 -7.82 -13.19 -11.99
C PRO A 168 -7.50 -14.43 -12.86
N LEU A 169 -7.47 -14.27 -14.20
CA LEU A 169 -7.17 -15.34 -15.15
C LEU A 169 -5.68 -15.35 -15.51
N THR A 170 -5.06 -16.53 -15.44
CA THR A 170 -3.66 -16.78 -15.81
C THR A 170 -3.43 -16.93 -17.31
N ARG A 171 -4.47 -17.18 -18.12
CA ARG A 171 -4.40 -17.21 -19.58
C ARG A 171 -5.45 -16.27 -20.16
N LEU A 172 -5.06 -15.45 -21.15
CA LEU A 172 -5.95 -14.57 -21.90
C LEU A 172 -5.61 -14.59 -23.40
N THR A 173 -6.62 -14.36 -24.23
CA THR A 173 -6.45 -13.84 -25.59
C THR A 173 -6.43 -12.31 -25.51
N PHE A 174 -5.58 -11.66 -26.29
CA PHE A 174 -5.52 -10.20 -26.37
C PHE A 174 -6.72 -9.65 -27.14
N ALA A 175 -7.21 -8.47 -26.73
CA ALA A 175 -8.31 -7.78 -27.38
C ALA A 175 -7.79 -6.61 -28.23
N ASP A 176 -8.56 -6.25 -29.26
CA ASP A 176 -8.25 -5.14 -30.15
C ASP A 176 -8.18 -3.82 -29.38
N GLY A 177 -7.11 -3.04 -29.62
CA GLY A 177 -6.90 -1.74 -28.97
C GLY A 177 -6.64 -1.79 -27.46
N ALA A 178 -6.58 -2.97 -26.84
CA ALA A 178 -6.20 -3.14 -25.44
C ALA A 178 -4.68 -3.27 -25.28
N ARG A 179 -4.17 -2.76 -24.15
CA ARG A 179 -2.75 -2.87 -23.75
C ARG A 179 -2.62 -3.77 -22.53
N TYR A 180 -1.48 -4.44 -22.40
CA TYR A 180 -1.24 -5.48 -21.40
C TYR A 180 0.06 -5.26 -20.64
N LEU A 181 0.01 -5.45 -19.32
CA LEU A 181 1.19 -5.50 -18.46
C LEU A 181 1.16 -6.83 -17.71
N VAL A 182 2.22 -7.62 -17.82
CA VAL A 182 2.26 -9.00 -17.34
C VAL A 182 3.45 -9.16 -16.41
N ASN A 183 3.15 -9.37 -15.12
CA ASN A 183 4.15 -9.88 -14.19
C ASN A 183 4.28 -11.38 -14.40
N THR A 184 5.48 -11.87 -14.72
CA THR A 184 5.71 -13.31 -15.01
C THR A 184 5.64 -14.20 -13.77
N GLY A 185 5.61 -13.61 -12.57
CA GLY A 185 5.97 -14.32 -11.35
C GLY A 185 7.46 -14.64 -11.31
N SER A 186 7.85 -15.43 -10.31
CA SER A 186 9.23 -15.86 -10.10
C SER A 186 9.42 -17.34 -10.41
N VAL A 187 10.53 -17.67 -11.07
CA VAL A 187 11.00 -19.04 -11.20
C VAL A 187 11.53 -19.57 -9.86
N GLY A 188 12.34 -18.78 -9.13
CA GLY A 188 13.15 -19.27 -7.99
C GLY A 188 12.58 -19.10 -6.57
N ASP A 189 11.79 -18.06 -6.30
CA ASP A 189 11.22 -17.73 -4.97
C ASP A 189 9.77 -17.18 -5.11
N PRO A 190 8.77 -17.97 -5.55
CA PRO A 190 7.39 -17.49 -5.70
C PRO A 190 6.79 -16.87 -4.42
N ARG A 191 6.07 -15.74 -4.55
CA ARG A 191 5.49 -14.96 -3.41
C ARG A 191 3.97 -14.76 -3.47
N ASP A 192 3.29 -15.54 -4.31
CA ASP A 192 1.83 -15.65 -4.42
C ASP A 192 1.22 -16.67 -3.43
N GLY A 193 2.03 -17.58 -2.88
CA GLY A 193 1.61 -18.69 -2.02
C GLY A 193 1.76 -20.08 -2.65
N THR A 194 2.18 -20.18 -3.92
CA THR A 194 2.56 -21.45 -4.56
C THR A 194 3.95 -21.91 -4.13
N ASP A 195 4.28 -23.18 -4.36
CA ASP A 195 5.64 -23.73 -4.27
C ASP A 195 6.18 -24.21 -5.64
N LYS A 196 5.53 -23.75 -6.72
CA LYS A 196 5.86 -23.98 -8.13
C LYS A 196 6.60 -22.78 -8.72
N ALA A 197 7.52 -23.05 -9.63
CA ALA A 197 8.18 -22.02 -10.42
C ALA A 197 7.17 -21.39 -11.41
N SER A 198 7.20 -20.09 -11.63
CA SER A 198 6.30 -19.41 -12.56
C SER A 198 7.06 -18.67 -13.67
N TYR A 199 6.49 -18.69 -14.88
CA TYR A 199 6.99 -17.97 -16.04
C TYR A 199 5.84 -17.69 -17.02
N CYS A 200 6.10 -16.87 -18.05
CA CYS A 200 5.09 -16.49 -19.03
C CYS A 200 5.40 -17.04 -20.43
N LEU A 201 4.37 -17.51 -21.13
CA LEU A 201 4.37 -17.62 -22.59
C LEU A 201 3.59 -16.43 -23.18
N CYS A 202 4.16 -15.75 -24.16
CA CYS A 202 3.44 -14.79 -24.99
C CYS A 202 3.54 -15.20 -26.46
N ASP A 203 2.40 -15.24 -27.14
CA ASP A 203 2.29 -15.57 -28.55
C ASP A 203 1.65 -14.38 -29.27
N THR A 204 2.49 -13.56 -29.92
CA THR A 204 2.04 -12.37 -30.64
C THR A 204 1.42 -12.69 -32.00
N THR A 205 1.53 -13.94 -32.49
CA THR A 205 0.88 -14.37 -33.73
C THR A 205 -0.54 -14.89 -33.46
N ALA A 206 -0.75 -15.58 -32.34
CA ALA A 206 -2.06 -16.08 -31.90
C ALA A 206 -2.77 -15.17 -30.89
N ASP A 207 -2.30 -13.91 -30.75
CA ASP A 207 -2.77 -12.90 -29.79
C ASP A 207 -3.06 -13.48 -28.39
N ARG A 208 -2.08 -14.12 -27.73
CA ARG A 208 -2.30 -14.88 -26.49
C ARG A 208 -1.18 -14.69 -25.45
N VAL A 209 -1.57 -14.71 -24.18
CA VAL A 209 -0.65 -14.80 -23.03
C VAL A 209 -1.06 -15.91 -22.06
N GLU A 210 -0.08 -16.56 -21.44
CA GLU A 210 -0.26 -17.59 -20.43
C GLU A 210 0.83 -17.52 -19.35
N LEU A 211 0.42 -17.29 -18.10
CA LEU A 211 1.21 -17.49 -16.91
C LEU A 211 1.16 -18.97 -16.52
N ARG A 212 2.31 -19.64 -16.56
CA ARG A 212 2.49 -21.06 -16.25
C ARG A 212 3.01 -21.23 -14.83
N GLN A 213 2.70 -22.37 -14.21
CA GLN A 213 3.26 -22.80 -12.93
C GLN A 213 3.76 -24.24 -13.02
N VAL A 214 5.07 -24.44 -12.91
CA VAL A 214 5.76 -25.72 -13.07
C VAL A 214 6.26 -26.23 -11.71
N ALA A 215 5.97 -27.50 -11.40
CA ALA A 215 6.44 -28.13 -10.18
C ALA A 215 7.91 -28.58 -10.31
N PHE A 216 8.70 -28.43 -9.24
CA PHE A 216 10.11 -28.82 -9.19
C PHE A 216 10.45 -29.56 -7.89
N ASP A 217 11.63 -30.21 -7.79
CA ASP A 217 12.09 -30.83 -6.54
C ASP A 217 12.56 -29.77 -5.52
N THR A 218 11.56 -29.12 -4.94
CA THR A 218 11.61 -28.27 -3.74
C THR A 218 12.39 -28.91 -2.57
N ALA A 219 12.43 -30.24 -2.47
CA ALA A 219 13.20 -30.93 -1.44
C ALA A 219 14.68 -31.10 -1.84
N ALA A 220 15.03 -31.28 -3.12
CA ALA A 220 16.42 -31.20 -3.59
C ALA A 220 16.98 -29.80 -3.37
N PHE A 221 16.24 -28.76 -3.77
CA PHE A 221 16.62 -27.37 -3.54
C PHE A 221 16.89 -27.10 -2.05
N LEU A 222 16.02 -27.57 -1.14
CA LEU A 222 16.24 -27.44 0.30
C LEU A 222 17.42 -28.30 0.83
N ARG A 223 17.64 -29.50 0.29
CA ARG A 223 18.81 -30.35 0.63
C ARG A 223 20.13 -29.68 0.23
N GLU A 224 20.11 -28.93 -0.86
CA GLU A 224 21.28 -28.25 -1.41
C GLU A 224 21.55 -26.91 -0.72
N LEU A 225 20.53 -26.07 -0.56
CA LEU A 225 20.60 -24.80 0.18
C LEU A 225 21.16 -25.00 1.60
N LYS A 226 20.77 -26.08 2.28
CA LYS A 226 21.28 -26.45 3.63
C LYS A 226 22.79 -26.73 3.70
N ARG A 227 23.50 -26.84 2.58
CA ARG A 227 24.97 -26.92 2.52
C ARG A 227 25.64 -25.55 2.66
N HIS A 228 24.87 -24.46 2.53
CA HIS A 228 25.33 -23.08 2.49
C HIS A 228 24.63 -22.27 3.60
N PRO A 229 25.00 -22.45 4.88
CA PRO A 229 24.30 -21.86 6.03
C PRO A 229 24.37 -20.32 6.10
N GLN A 230 25.08 -19.68 5.19
CA GLN A 230 25.05 -18.22 4.98
C GLN A 230 23.74 -17.75 4.32
N LEU A 231 23.05 -18.63 3.60
CA LEU A 231 21.82 -18.36 2.85
C LEU A 231 20.59 -18.73 3.68
N ASP A 232 19.59 -17.84 3.70
CA ASP A 232 18.34 -18.08 4.41
C ASP A 232 17.37 -18.93 3.56
N ILE A 233 16.48 -19.67 4.21
CA ILE A 233 15.42 -20.45 3.54
C ILE A 233 14.44 -19.49 2.83
N PRO A 234 14.18 -19.63 1.51
CA PRO A 234 13.25 -18.77 0.77
C PRO A 234 11.80 -18.78 1.28
N TRP A 235 10.99 -17.82 0.83
CA TRP A 235 9.70 -17.51 1.44
C TRP A 235 8.69 -18.66 1.28
N PHE A 236 8.61 -19.25 0.08
CA PHE A 236 7.67 -20.32 -0.24
C PHE A 236 7.91 -21.58 0.61
N LEU A 237 9.17 -21.96 0.84
CA LEU A 237 9.53 -23.07 1.72
C LEU A 237 9.21 -22.79 3.19
N ARG A 238 9.43 -21.55 3.67
CA ARG A 238 9.05 -21.15 5.04
C ARG A 238 7.53 -21.25 5.27
N LYS A 239 6.72 -20.92 4.26
CA LYS A 239 5.24 -21.00 4.35
C LYS A 239 4.67 -22.41 4.30
N ARG A 240 5.37 -23.38 3.70
CA ARG A 240 4.94 -24.78 3.56
C ARG A 240 5.07 -25.62 4.85
N GLY A 241 5.70 -25.08 5.91
CA GLY A 241 5.94 -25.78 7.17
C GLY A 241 4.68 -26.04 8.01
N GLY A 242 4.14 -27.25 7.95
CA GLY A 242 3.15 -27.74 8.92
C GLY A 242 3.65 -27.67 10.37
N ALA A 243 2.73 -27.61 11.34
CA ALA A 243 2.94 -27.13 12.71
C ALA A 243 4.09 -27.74 13.54
N LYS A 244 4.70 -28.85 13.10
CA LYS A 244 5.80 -29.52 13.82
C LYS A 244 7.18 -28.86 13.62
N VAL A 245 7.39 -28.10 12.54
CA VAL A 245 8.63 -27.29 12.35
C VAL A 245 8.60 -26.01 13.18
N ARG A 246 7.41 -25.58 13.62
CA ARG A 246 7.15 -24.29 14.27
C ARG A 246 7.79 -24.16 15.66
N LEU A 247 8.05 -25.25 16.36
CA LEU A 247 8.43 -25.24 17.78
C LEU A 247 9.95 -25.18 18.05
N GLU A 248 10.81 -25.40 17.05
CA GLU A 248 12.26 -25.40 17.24
C GLU A 248 12.97 -24.14 16.70
N LEU A 249 12.25 -23.25 16.00
CA LEU A 249 12.81 -22.03 15.40
C LEU A 249 12.43 -20.72 16.12
N ASP A 250 11.36 -20.72 16.92
CA ASP A 250 10.81 -19.52 17.59
C ASP A 250 11.76 -18.86 18.62
N HIS A 251 12.91 -19.48 18.92
CA HIS A 251 13.96 -18.93 19.81
C HIS A 251 15.16 -18.31 19.06
N ALA A 252 15.27 -18.45 17.74
CA ALA A 252 16.51 -18.11 17.01
C ALA A 252 16.47 -16.79 16.21
N ILE A 253 15.29 -16.23 15.91
CA ILE A 253 15.15 -15.06 15.03
C ILE A 253 14.40 -13.92 15.71
N LYS A 254 15.15 -13.08 16.44
CA LYS A 254 14.77 -11.70 16.80
C LYS A 254 15.66 -10.72 16.03
N ALA A 255 15.38 -10.55 14.74
CA ALA A 255 16.17 -9.71 13.83
C ALA A 255 15.32 -9.25 12.63
N GLU A 256 14.31 -8.42 12.86
CA GLU A 256 13.44 -7.88 11.78
C GLU A 256 13.85 -6.46 11.30
N GLU A 257 14.86 -5.85 11.91
CA GLU A 257 15.12 -4.40 11.83
C GLU A 257 15.65 -3.87 10.47
N VAL A 258 16.23 -4.71 9.61
CA VAL A 258 16.96 -4.24 8.41
C VAL A 258 16.06 -4.07 7.17
N THR A 259 14.79 -4.47 7.23
CA THR A 259 13.98 -4.70 6.01
C THR A 259 13.36 -3.46 5.36
N LYS A 260 13.49 -2.25 5.95
CA LYS A 260 12.88 -1.01 5.40
C LYS A 260 13.85 0.01 4.78
N ILE A 261 15.12 -0.30 4.54
CA ILE A 261 16.08 0.70 4.01
C ILE A 261 15.87 0.95 2.49
N GLN A 262 15.18 0.05 1.78
CA GLN A 262 15.28 -0.06 0.31
C GLN A 262 14.63 1.03 -0.57
N ARG A 263 13.79 1.93 -0.04
CA ARG A 263 13.08 2.92 -0.88
C ARG A 263 13.49 4.36 -0.59
N ARG A 264 14.62 4.76 -1.17
CA ARG A 264 14.97 6.18 -1.24
C ARG A 264 15.94 6.57 -2.35
N GLU A 265 15.66 7.78 -2.86
CA GLU A 265 16.52 8.63 -3.69
C GLU A 265 16.86 8.13 -5.10
N THR A 266 16.31 8.85 -6.08
CA THR A 266 16.96 9.12 -7.37
C THR A 266 18.30 9.84 -7.12
N VAL A 267 19.32 9.11 -6.70
CA VAL A 267 20.68 9.64 -6.57
C VAL A 267 21.12 10.17 -7.93
N ASN A 268 21.79 11.32 -7.93
CA ASN A 268 22.38 11.96 -9.11
C ASN A 268 23.50 11.09 -9.71
N ARG A 269 23.10 10.02 -10.41
CA ARG A 269 23.96 9.06 -11.10
C ARG A 269 24.22 9.54 -12.51
N SER A 270 25.47 9.44 -12.96
CA SER A 270 25.82 9.57 -14.38
C SER A 270 25.02 8.56 -15.19
N HIS A 271 24.06 9.03 -16.00
CA HIS A 271 23.10 8.16 -16.68
C HIS A 271 23.78 7.00 -17.41
N LEU A 272 23.41 5.77 -17.04
CA LEU A 272 23.62 4.61 -17.91
C LEU A 272 22.82 4.87 -19.18
N LYS A 273 23.50 5.19 -20.28
CA LYS A 273 22.83 5.39 -21.57
C LYS A 273 22.11 4.09 -21.94
N ALA A 274 20.81 4.18 -22.16
CA ALA A 274 20.05 3.10 -22.77
C ALA A 274 20.70 2.77 -24.14
N VAL A 275 21.26 1.58 -24.25
CA VAL A 275 21.69 1.03 -25.54
C VAL A 275 20.46 0.37 -26.12
N HIS A 276 19.78 1.06 -27.04
CA HIS A 276 18.67 0.47 -27.78
C HIS A 276 19.19 -0.72 -28.57
N TYR A 277 18.78 -1.92 -28.17
CA TYR A 277 19.13 -3.17 -28.82
C TYR A 277 17.85 -3.83 -29.33
N THR A 278 17.61 -3.71 -30.63
CA THR A 278 16.56 -4.46 -31.33
C THR A 278 16.94 -5.93 -31.33
N LEU A 279 16.01 -6.81 -30.93
CA LEU A 279 16.23 -8.25 -30.91
C LEU A 279 16.66 -8.75 -32.30
N PRO A 280 17.85 -9.39 -32.46
CA PRO A 280 18.24 -9.97 -33.73
C PRO A 280 17.38 -11.20 -34.03
N THR A 281 16.89 -11.32 -35.26
CA THR A 281 16.09 -12.47 -35.71
C THR A 281 16.99 -13.66 -36.04
N THR A 282 17.61 -14.25 -35.02
CA THR A 282 18.40 -15.49 -35.11
C THR A 282 17.67 -16.63 -34.38
N PRO A 283 17.16 -17.64 -35.09
CA PRO A 283 16.50 -18.79 -34.46
C PRO A 283 17.42 -19.55 -33.51
N VAL A 284 16.86 -20.05 -32.41
CA VAL A 284 17.57 -20.96 -31.50
C VAL A 284 17.98 -22.24 -32.28
N PRO A 285 19.26 -22.65 -32.26
CA PRO A 285 19.74 -23.78 -33.05
C PRO A 285 19.29 -25.12 -32.45
N MET A 286 18.10 -25.59 -32.83
CA MET A 286 17.62 -26.92 -32.47
C MET A 286 18.44 -28.01 -33.18
N THR A 287 19.25 -28.76 -32.44
CA THR A 287 19.90 -29.99 -32.92
C THR A 287 18.85 -31.09 -33.06
N ALA A 288 18.53 -31.48 -34.31
CA ALA A 288 17.43 -32.38 -34.64
C ALA A 288 17.74 -33.88 -34.47
N ALA A 289 16.70 -34.69 -34.22
CA ALA A 289 16.70 -36.15 -34.35
C ALA A 289 15.27 -36.74 -34.46
N GLY A 290 14.87 -37.27 -35.63
CA GLY A 290 13.58 -37.94 -35.89
C GLY A 290 12.39 -36.97 -36.12
N GLU A 291 11.55 -37.00 -37.16
CA GLU A 291 11.08 -38.05 -38.10
C GLU A 291 10.35 -39.23 -37.41
N THR A 292 9.12 -39.64 -37.75
CA THR A 292 8.03 -39.19 -38.68
C THR A 292 6.66 -39.46 -37.97
N GLU A 293 5.42 -39.33 -38.49
CA GLU A 293 4.81 -39.42 -39.85
C GLU A 293 3.39 -38.78 -39.87
N GLU A 294 2.76 -38.64 -41.05
CA GLU A 294 1.46 -37.94 -41.27
C GLU A 294 0.23 -38.88 -41.29
N ALA A 295 -0.98 -38.35 -41.03
CA ALA A 295 -2.24 -38.78 -41.71
C ALA A 295 -3.50 -37.92 -41.37
N GLU A 296 -4.16 -37.39 -42.41
CA GLU A 296 -5.58 -36.93 -42.48
C GLU A 296 -6.01 -37.08 -43.96
N PRO A 297 -7.29 -36.90 -44.40
CA PRO A 297 -8.56 -36.73 -43.67
C PRO A 297 -9.71 -37.65 -44.19
N SER A 298 -10.95 -37.46 -43.71
CA SER A 298 -12.18 -37.84 -44.43
C SER A 298 -13.38 -36.96 -44.00
N ALA A 299 -14.47 -36.89 -44.79
CA ALA A 299 -15.48 -35.82 -44.65
C ALA A 299 -16.94 -36.18 -45.05
N SER A 300 -17.89 -35.46 -44.43
CA SER A 300 -19.30 -35.25 -44.86
C SER A 300 -20.26 -36.47 -44.85
N PRO A 301 -21.60 -36.30 -45.05
CA PRO A 301 -22.41 -35.08 -45.27
C PRO A 301 -23.59 -34.90 -44.27
N ALA A 302 -24.62 -34.11 -44.61
CA ALA A 302 -25.66 -33.57 -43.70
C ALA A 302 -27.14 -33.81 -44.12
N ALA A 303 -28.08 -33.57 -43.18
CA ALA A 303 -29.52 -33.25 -43.34
C ALA A 303 -30.04 -32.76 -41.95
N GLU A 304 -30.75 -31.63 -41.78
CA GLU A 304 -32.17 -31.31 -42.09
C GLU A 304 -33.21 -32.20 -41.36
N ALA A 305 -34.27 -31.69 -40.70
CA ALA A 305 -34.69 -30.32 -40.36
C ALA A 305 -35.30 -30.31 -38.91
N VAL A 306 -36.34 -29.61 -38.42
CA VAL A 306 -37.51 -28.80 -38.89
C VAL A 306 -37.85 -27.75 -37.78
N SER A 307 -38.65 -26.69 -38.04
CA SER A 307 -39.17 -25.72 -37.04
C SER A 307 -40.71 -25.74 -36.95
N PRO A 308 -41.31 -25.34 -35.80
CA PRO A 308 -41.91 -23.98 -35.68
C PRO A 308 -41.94 -23.45 -34.20
N GLU A 309 -42.34 -22.22 -33.79
CA GLU A 309 -42.71 -20.98 -34.50
C GLU A 309 -42.45 -19.66 -33.69
N SER A 310 -43.41 -18.72 -33.67
CA SER A 310 -43.51 -17.34 -33.17
C SER A 310 -44.20 -17.20 -31.77
N VAL A 311 -44.54 -16.03 -31.17
CA VAL A 311 -44.60 -14.59 -31.55
C VAL A 311 -44.18 -13.72 -30.33
N SER A 312 -43.41 -12.62 -30.54
CA SER A 312 -43.73 -11.26 -30.00
C SER A 312 -42.64 -10.20 -30.29
N ARG A 313 -42.71 -9.52 -31.43
CA ARG A 313 -41.89 -8.34 -31.75
C ARG A 313 -42.64 -7.02 -31.40
N PHE A 314 -42.75 -6.67 -30.11
CA PHE A 314 -43.38 -5.38 -29.72
C PHE A 314 -42.66 -4.51 -28.67
N ALA A 315 -41.65 -5.02 -27.95
CA ALA A 315 -40.99 -4.25 -26.88
C ALA A 315 -39.91 -3.24 -27.35
N GLN A 316 -39.04 -3.63 -28.30
CA GLN A 316 -37.79 -2.91 -28.56
C GLN A 316 -37.94 -1.54 -29.26
N LYS A 317 -38.98 -1.30 -30.06
CA LYS A 317 -39.09 -0.04 -30.84
C LYS A 317 -39.52 1.19 -30.03
N ARG A 318 -40.11 1.04 -28.84
CA ARG A 318 -40.58 2.19 -28.02
C ARG A 318 -39.45 2.86 -27.24
N TRP A 319 -38.47 2.10 -26.77
CA TRP A 319 -37.35 2.62 -25.98
C TRP A 319 -36.41 3.52 -26.79
N ILE A 320 -36.08 3.15 -28.04
CA ILE A 320 -35.19 3.94 -28.90
C ILE A 320 -35.76 5.33 -29.19
N VAL A 321 -37.07 5.43 -29.48
CA VAL A 321 -37.75 6.71 -29.73
C VAL A 321 -37.81 7.57 -28.47
N LEU A 322 -38.09 6.97 -27.31
CA LEU A 322 -38.13 7.69 -26.03
C LEU A 322 -36.74 8.23 -25.65
N PHE A 323 -35.68 7.45 -25.84
CA PHE A 323 -34.31 7.86 -25.55
C PHE A 323 -33.83 8.99 -26.47
N ALA A 324 -34.18 8.93 -27.76
CA ALA A 324 -33.90 10.01 -28.72
C ALA A 324 -34.63 11.32 -28.35
N LEU A 325 -35.88 11.26 -27.91
CA LEU A 325 -36.63 12.43 -27.43
C LEU A 325 -36.02 13.04 -26.15
N ILE A 326 -35.56 12.21 -25.22
CA ILE A 326 -34.89 12.67 -23.99
C ILE A 326 -33.57 13.40 -24.33
N LEU A 327 -32.75 12.84 -25.23
CA LEU A 327 -31.51 13.48 -25.68
C LEU A 327 -31.76 14.80 -26.42
N ALA A 328 -32.78 14.86 -27.30
CA ALA A 328 -33.17 16.08 -27.97
C ALA A 328 -33.62 17.17 -26.98
N LEU A 329 -34.43 16.81 -25.98
CA LEU A 329 -34.91 17.74 -24.96
C LEU A 329 -33.75 18.25 -24.08
N ALA A 330 -32.83 17.37 -23.68
CA ALA A 330 -31.63 17.74 -22.93
C ALA A 330 -30.74 18.72 -23.72
N GLY A 331 -30.56 18.51 -25.03
CA GLY A 331 -29.85 19.42 -25.92
C GLY A 331 -30.49 20.81 -25.97
N VAL A 332 -31.81 20.88 -26.13
CA VAL A 332 -32.55 22.16 -26.13
C VAL A 332 -32.43 22.89 -24.78
N VAL A 333 -32.52 22.17 -23.66
CA VAL A 333 -32.33 22.76 -22.32
C VAL A 333 -30.90 23.29 -22.14
N ALA A 334 -29.88 22.54 -22.56
CA ALA A 334 -28.48 22.96 -22.46
C ALA A 334 -28.17 24.22 -23.30
N VAL A 335 -28.63 24.27 -24.56
CA VAL A 335 -28.48 25.44 -25.43
C VAL A 335 -29.23 26.66 -24.87
N THR A 336 -30.44 26.46 -24.37
CA THR A 336 -31.24 27.54 -23.76
C THR A 336 -30.57 28.10 -22.49
N ALA A 337 -30.07 27.23 -21.61
CA ALA A 337 -29.33 27.62 -20.41
C ALA A 337 -28.02 28.37 -20.75
N TYR A 338 -27.30 27.94 -21.79
CA TYR A 338 -26.10 28.62 -22.28
C TYR A 338 -26.42 30.06 -22.76
N TYR A 339 -27.46 30.24 -23.57
CA TYR A 339 -27.87 31.56 -24.06
C TYR A 339 -28.40 32.49 -22.95
N LEU A 340 -29.16 31.97 -21.99
CA LEU A 340 -29.64 32.74 -20.83
C LEU A 340 -28.48 33.20 -19.94
N LYS A 341 -27.52 32.30 -19.66
CA LYS A 341 -26.30 32.63 -18.89
C LYS A 341 -25.45 33.68 -19.60
N LYS A 342 -25.32 33.61 -20.94
CA LYS A 342 -24.60 34.59 -21.76
C LYS A 342 -25.29 35.96 -21.85
N ARG A 343 -26.58 36.06 -21.48
CA ARG A 343 -27.32 37.33 -21.32
C ARG A 343 -27.50 37.77 -19.86
N GLY A 344 -26.84 37.12 -18.90
CA GLY A 344 -26.84 37.51 -17.48
C GLY A 344 -28.13 37.22 -16.71
N ILE A 345 -29.09 36.49 -17.30
CA ILE A 345 -30.40 36.21 -16.68
C ILE A 345 -30.29 35.00 -15.75
N ARG A 346 -30.57 35.19 -14.46
CA ARG A 346 -30.81 34.09 -13.50
C ARG A 346 -32.29 33.76 -13.44
N ILE A 347 -32.63 32.47 -13.45
CA ILE A 347 -33.99 31.95 -13.27
C ILE A 347 -33.97 30.94 -12.12
N SER A 348 -34.92 31.05 -11.21
CA SER A 348 -35.16 30.10 -10.10
C SER A 348 -36.54 29.46 -10.26
N PHE A 349 -36.60 28.13 -10.27
CA PHE A 349 -37.87 27.40 -10.30
C PHE A 349 -38.36 27.07 -8.88
N SER A 350 -39.63 27.33 -8.61
CA SER A 350 -40.33 26.89 -7.40
C SER A 350 -41.61 26.16 -7.80
N LEU A 351 -41.72 24.85 -7.51
CA LEU A 351 -42.97 24.12 -7.68
C LEU A 351 -43.88 24.39 -6.49
N GLY A 352 -44.94 25.18 -6.72
CA GLY A 352 -46.06 25.32 -5.79
C GLY A 352 -47.18 24.34 -6.14
N TRP A 353 -47.81 23.73 -5.14
CA TRP A 353 -49.06 22.98 -5.30
C TRP A 353 -50.27 23.82 -4.88
N PRO A 354 -51.50 23.54 -5.37
CA PRO A 354 -52.64 24.43 -5.23
C PRO A 354 -53.23 24.42 -3.81
N LYS A 355 -53.82 25.54 -3.39
CA LYS A 355 -54.57 25.65 -2.12
C LYS A 355 -56.06 25.40 -2.35
N THR A 356 -56.67 24.58 -1.51
CA THR A 356 -58.13 24.52 -1.30
C THR A 356 -58.46 24.64 0.21
N LYS A 357 -59.68 25.11 0.48
CA LYS A 357 -60.37 25.26 1.79
C LYS A 357 -61.80 24.68 1.61
N PRO A 358 -62.63 24.45 2.65
CA PRO A 358 -62.51 24.75 4.09
C PRO A 358 -61.92 23.53 4.84
N THR A 359 -62.18 23.12 6.10
CA THR A 359 -63.19 23.46 7.14
C THR A 359 -62.59 23.18 8.54
N PRO A 360 -62.88 23.98 9.59
CA PRO A 360 -62.37 23.70 10.94
C PRO A 360 -63.10 22.53 11.61
N LEU A 361 -62.31 21.65 12.24
CA LEU A 361 -62.73 20.64 13.21
C LEU A 361 -62.21 21.04 14.61
N PRO A 362 -62.79 20.53 15.72
CA PRO A 362 -62.54 21.08 17.05
C PRO A 362 -61.09 20.93 17.50
N VAL A 363 -60.62 21.92 18.27
CA VAL A 363 -59.26 21.97 18.80
C VAL A 363 -59.11 20.96 19.93
N SER A 364 -58.45 19.82 19.66
CA SER A 364 -57.90 18.98 20.71
C SER A 364 -56.96 19.81 21.59
N PRO A 365 -56.95 19.62 22.92
CA PRO A 365 -55.98 20.30 23.78
C PRO A 365 -54.55 19.98 23.31
N PRO A 366 -53.58 20.91 23.48
CA PRO A 366 -52.22 20.67 23.06
C PRO A 366 -51.68 19.41 23.74
N SER A 367 -51.05 18.54 22.95
CA SER A 367 -50.33 17.38 23.49
C SER A 367 -49.42 17.84 24.62
N PRO A 368 -49.34 17.10 25.75
CA PRO A 368 -48.37 17.44 26.79
C PRO A 368 -46.97 17.50 26.16
N PRO A 369 -46.07 18.36 26.68
CA PRO A 369 -44.69 18.39 26.20
C PRO A 369 -44.13 16.97 26.24
N PRO A 370 -43.37 16.53 25.21
CA PRO A 370 -42.89 15.16 25.14
C PRO A 370 -42.20 14.83 26.45
N ALA A 371 -42.68 13.77 27.12
CA ALA A 371 -42.22 13.40 28.45
C ALA A 371 -40.68 13.38 28.44
N PRO A 372 -40.02 14.06 29.41
CA PRO A 372 -38.59 14.31 29.34
C PRO A 372 -37.90 12.96 29.13
N VAL A 373 -37.23 12.81 27.99
CA VAL A 373 -36.73 11.51 27.54
C VAL A 373 -35.88 10.95 28.67
N ILE A 374 -36.36 9.88 29.28
CA ILE A 374 -35.63 9.17 30.32
C ILE A 374 -34.52 8.42 29.57
N VAL A 375 -33.46 9.17 29.29
CA VAL A 375 -32.18 8.64 28.83
C VAL A 375 -31.72 7.72 29.94
N ASP A 376 -31.96 6.42 29.77
CA ASP A 376 -31.45 5.43 30.70
C ASP A 376 -29.93 5.53 30.67
N LYS A 377 -29.37 6.08 31.74
CA LYS A 377 -27.94 6.25 31.94
C LYS A 377 -27.19 4.91 31.97
N ARG A 378 -27.92 3.79 31.98
CA ARG A 378 -27.45 2.40 32.00
C ARG A 378 -27.81 1.60 30.74
N ALA A 379 -28.34 2.25 29.70
CA ALA A 379 -28.51 1.65 28.38
C ALA A 379 -27.15 1.58 27.64
N PRO A 380 -26.88 0.50 26.89
CA PRO A 380 -25.78 0.47 25.93
C PRO A 380 -25.99 1.48 24.80
N PHE A 381 -24.91 1.95 24.19
CA PHE A 381 -24.96 2.72 22.95
C PHE A 381 -23.94 2.21 21.92
N GLU A 382 -24.22 2.47 20.64
CA GLU A 382 -23.51 1.88 19.51
C GLU A 382 -22.93 2.96 18.59
N LEU A 383 -21.77 2.68 18.01
CA LEU A 383 -21.09 3.52 17.02
C LEU A 383 -20.89 2.70 15.74
N LEU A 384 -21.68 3.01 14.71
CA LEU A 384 -21.68 2.27 13.45
C LEU A 384 -20.70 2.87 12.45
N ALA A 385 -20.09 2.04 11.61
CA ALA A 385 -19.13 2.43 10.58
C ALA A 385 -19.61 3.59 9.67
N LYS A 386 -20.88 3.52 9.25
CA LYS A 386 -21.53 4.52 8.37
C LYS A 386 -21.60 5.93 8.98
N ASP A 387 -21.60 6.02 10.31
CA ASP A 387 -21.77 7.27 11.06
C ASP A 387 -20.41 7.86 11.49
N ALA A 388 -19.30 7.23 11.06
CA ALA A 388 -17.94 7.64 11.35
C ALA A 388 -17.45 8.75 10.40
N ARG A 389 -16.79 9.77 10.97
CA ARG A 389 -15.95 10.70 10.21
C ARG A 389 -14.54 10.13 10.09
N LEU A 390 -14.15 9.78 8.88
CA LEU A 390 -12.85 9.21 8.54
C LEU A 390 -11.83 10.32 8.29
N THR A 391 -10.59 10.11 8.71
CA THR A 391 -9.45 11.00 8.45
C THR A 391 -8.28 10.18 7.91
N GLY A 392 -7.55 10.73 6.94
CA GLY A 392 -6.49 10.04 6.20
C GLY A 392 -6.96 9.49 4.85
N SER A 393 -6.09 8.76 4.18
CA SER A 393 -6.31 8.04 2.93
C SER A 393 -5.42 6.79 2.93
N PRO A 394 -5.84 5.64 2.36
CA PRO A 394 -7.06 5.38 1.60
C PRO A 394 -8.24 4.85 2.43
N ILE A 395 -8.20 5.01 3.77
CA ILE A 395 -9.30 4.66 4.69
C ILE A 395 -10.65 5.18 4.17
N LYS A 396 -11.63 4.28 4.06
CA LYS A 396 -12.93 4.58 3.46
C LYS A 396 -14.05 3.71 4.05
N LEU A 397 -15.28 4.16 3.86
CA LEU A 397 -16.46 3.35 4.08
C LEU A 397 -16.63 2.40 2.89
N GLU A 398 -16.71 1.11 3.17
CA GLU A 398 -17.11 0.06 2.24
C GLU A 398 -18.55 -0.39 2.54
N ASP A 399 -19.23 -0.95 1.54
CA ASP A 399 -20.49 -1.68 1.73
C ASP A 399 -20.28 -3.12 1.25
N TRP A 400 -20.41 -4.08 2.16
CA TRP A 400 -20.40 -5.50 1.84
C TRP A 400 -21.75 -6.12 2.25
N GLU A 401 -22.49 -6.61 1.26
CA GLU A 401 -23.78 -7.29 1.42
C GLU A 401 -24.88 -6.41 2.06
N GLY A 402 -24.80 -5.08 1.87
CA GLY A 402 -25.72 -4.10 2.45
C GLY A 402 -25.34 -3.68 3.88
N ILE A 403 -24.16 -4.10 4.37
CA ILE A 403 -23.67 -3.81 5.72
C ILE A 403 -22.38 -2.97 5.63
N PRO A 404 -22.46 -1.65 5.92
CA PRO A 404 -21.31 -0.76 5.85
C PRO A 404 -20.20 -1.12 6.86
N ASN A 405 -18.94 -0.94 6.47
CA ASN A 405 -17.78 -1.16 7.31
C ASN A 405 -16.61 -0.21 6.93
N ILE A 406 -15.74 0.14 7.88
CA ILE A 406 -14.56 0.99 7.65
C ILE A 406 -13.38 0.09 7.32
N GLY A 407 -12.86 0.19 6.11
CA GLY A 407 -11.71 -0.56 5.62
C GLY A 407 -10.62 0.35 5.03
N TYR A 408 -9.62 -0.26 4.38
CA TYR A 408 -8.54 0.42 3.65
C TYR A 408 -7.65 1.38 4.49
N TRP A 409 -7.62 1.20 5.81
CA TRP A 409 -6.54 1.75 6.64
C TRP A 409 -5.18 1.31 6.07
N ALA A 410 -4.28 2.25 5.83
CA ALA A 410 -2.94 1.98 5.30
C ALA A 410 -1.76 2.68 6.00
N CYS A 411 -1.99 3.77 6.74
CA CYS A 411 -0.95 4.43 7.55
C CYS A 411 -1.46 4.80 8.95
N ALA A 412 -0.56 5.18 9.87
CA ALA A 412 -0.93 5.53 11.24
C ALA A 412 -1.86 6.76 11.34
N ASP A 413 -1.85 7.61 10.30
CA ASP A 413 -2.70 8.79 10.14
C ASP A 413 -4.13 8.45 9.68
N ASN A 414 -4.42 7.17 9.38
CA ASN A 414 -5.77 6.69 9.08
C ASN A 414 -6.52 6.43 10.38
N TYR A 415 -7.56 7.22 10.67
CA TYR A 415 -8.37 7.04 11.88
C TYR A 415 -9.85 7.38 11.66
N ALA A 416 -10.71 6.76 12.46
CA ALA A 416 -12.15 6.98 12.48
C ALA A 416 -12.57 7.74 13.74
N THR A 417 -13.52 8.67 13.61
CA THR A 417 -14.06 9.45 14.73
C THR A 417 -15.59 9.45 14.73
N TRP A 418 -16.18 9.39 15.92
CA TRP A 418 -17.61 9.56 16.14
C TRP A 418 -17.84 10.64 17.18
N THR A 419 -18.77 11.56 16.93
CA THR A 419 -19.30 12.45 17.97
C THR A 419 -20.60 11.84 18.48
N THR A 420 -20.67 11.56 19.78
CA THR A 420 -21.82 10.87 20.40
C THR A 420 -22.14 11.47 21.76
N THR A 421 -23.32 11.18 22.31
CA THR A 421 -23.74 11.61 23.65
C THR A 421 -23.76 10.41 24.59
N VAL A 422 -22.83 10.39 25.55
CA VAL A 422 -22.72 9.33 26.57
C VAL A 422 -23.86 9.50 27.59
N PRO A 423 -24.72 8.47 27.81
CA PRO A 423 -25.88 8.55 28.71
C PRO A 423 -25.55 8.89 30.18
N GLY A 424 -24.41 8.44 30.69
CA GLY A 424 -23.98 8.66 32.06
C GLY A 424 -22.47 8.54 32.22
N GLU A 425 -21.92 9.19 33.24
CA GLU A 425 -20.49 9.08 33.56
C GLU A 425 -20.24 7.74 34.27
N GLY A 426 -19.22 6.99 33.83
CA GLY A 426 -18.92 5.68 34.42
C GLY A 426 -18.01 4.80 33.57
N GLU A 427 -17.88 3.56 34.01
CA GLU A 427 -17.11 2.51 33.32
C GLU A 427 -18.02 1.74 32.36
N TYR A 428 -17.56 1.58 31.12
CA TYR A 428 -18.25 0.87 30.04
C TYR A 428 -17.42 -0.32 29.57
N VAL A 429 -18.05 -1.49 29.47
CA VAL A 429 -17.52 -2.63 28.74
C VAL A 429 -17.59 -2.31 27.24
N VAL A 430 -16.45 -2.35 26.55
CA VAL A 430 -16.36 -2.03 25.12
C VAL A 430 -16.28 -3.31 24.30
N THR A 431 -17.19 -3.47 23.35
CA THR A 431 -17.12 -4.52 22.32
C THR A 431 -16.93 -3.92 20.93
N LEU A 432 -16.38 -4.74 20.02
CA LEU A 432 -16.04 -4.36 18.65
C LEU A 432 -16.45 -5.48 17.69
N GLU A 433 -17.24 -5.18 16.65
CA GLU A 433 -17.42 -6.05 15.48
C GLU A 433 -16.40 -5.66 14.40
N TYR A 434 -15.54 -6.60 14.02
CA TYR A 434 -14.50 -6.40 13.01
C TYR A 434 -14.20 -7.70 12.24
N GLY A 435 -13.51 -7.59 11.11
CA GLY A 435 -13.00 -8.73 10.33
C GLY A 435 -11.64 -8.42 9.70
N PHE A 436 -10.72 -9.39 9.74
CA PHE A 436 -9.46 -9.37 8.97
C PHE A 436 -8.91 -10.79 8.74
N ASP A 437 -8.10 -10.96 7.70
CA ASP A 437 -7.48 -12.25 7.35
C ASP A 437 -6.30 -12.60 8.31
N PRO A 438 -5.59 -13.73 8.16
CA PRO A 438 -4.47 -14.07 9.04
C PRO A 438 -3.13 -13.44 8.61
N ALA A 439 -3.10 -12.55 7.62
CA ALA A 439 -1.87 -11.92 7.16
C ALA A 439 -1.42 -10.82 8.14
N GLY A 440 -0.10 -10.69 8.32
CA GLY A 440 0.49 -9.73 9.26
C GLY A 440 0.32 -10.05 10.75
N GLY A 441 -0.31 -11.17 11.13
CA GLY A 441 -0.49 -11.57 12.54
C GLY A 441 -1.62 -10.82 13.23
N ASP A 442 -1.49 -10.56 14.53
CA ASP A 442 -2.49 -9.82 15.32
C ASP A 442 -2.56 -8.33 14.93
N ARG A 443 -3.53 -7.59 15.51
CA ARG A 443 -3.67 -6.13 15.31
C ARG A 443 -3.87 -5.40 16.62
N GLU A 444 -3.07 -4.37 16.88
CA GLU A 444 -3.31 -3.49 18.03
C GLU A 444 -4.32 -2.41 17.68
N ILE A 445 -5.42 -2.32 18.44
CA ILE A 445 -6.41 -1.23 18.34
C ILE A 445 -6.25 -0.27 19.52
N VAL A 446 -6.36 1.03 19.23
CA VAL A 446 -6.36 2.11 20.24
C VAL A 446 -7.68 2.87 20.11
N ILE A 447 -8.40 2.98 21.22
CA ILE A 447 -9.65 3.75 21.36
C ILE A 447 -9.40 4.89 22.35
N LEU A 448 -9.78 6.12 21.97
CA LEU A 448 -9.55 7.34 22.74
C LEU A 448 -10.85 8.12 22.95
N CYS A 449 -11.05 8.65 24.15
CA CYS A 449 -12.15 9.55 24.50
C CYS A 449 -11.68 10.56 25.56
N GLY A 450 -11.21 11.73 25.13
CA GLY A 450 -10.51 12.67 26.02
C GLY A 450 -9.24 12.03 26.60
N GLU A 451 -9.11 12.05 27.93
CA GLU A 451 -8.01 11.39 28.65
C GLU A 451 -8.14 9.86 28.71
N SER A 452 -9.35 9.31 28.44
CA SER A 452 -9.60 7.87 28.55
C SER A 452 -9.06 7.14 27.31
N ARG A 453 -8.31 6.07 27.55
CA ARG A 453 -7.64 5.25 26.53
C ARG A 453 -7.86 3.77 26.81
N LEU A 454 -8.25 3.02 25.78
CA LEU A 454 -8.29 1.56 25.78
C LEU A 454 -7.39 1.05 24.66
N GLU A 455 -6.47 0.14 24.98
CA GLU A 455 -5.64 -0.59 24.02
C GLU A 455 -6.03 -2.08 24.08
N ALA A 456 -6.12 -2.73 22.93
CA ALA A 456 -6.40 -4.17 22.86
C ALA A 456 -5.71 -4.84 21.66
N THR A 457 -5.44 -6.14 21.78
CA THR A 457 -4.86 -6.97 20.71
C THR A 457 -5.95 -7.82 20.09
N LEU A 458 -6.36 -7.46 18.86
CA LEU A 458 -7.31 -8.21 18.06
C LEU A 458 -6.63 -9.44 17.44
N LYS A 459 -7.34 -10.56 17.45
CA LYS A 459 -6.94 -11.79 16.76
C LYS A 459 -7.55 -11.82 15.37
N THR A 460 -6.91 -12.50 14.43
CA THR A 460 -7.48 -12.70 13.09
C THR A 460 -8.85 -13.36 13.16
N THR A 461 -9.81 -12.90 12.35
CA THR A 461 -11.10 -13.57 12.17
C THR A 461 -11.04 -14.66 11.09
N GLY A 462 -9.92 -14.76 10.39
CA GLY A 462 -9.60 -15.72 9.34
C GLY A 462 -9.90 -15.25 7.92
N HIS A 463 -10.66 -14.16 7.75
CA HIS A 463 -10.92 -13.54 6.44
C HIS A 463 -11.54 -12.14 6.64
N TRP A 464 -11.21 -11.18 5.77
CA TRP A 464 -11.75 -9.81 5.82
C TRP A 464 -13.27 -9.75 5.94
N LYS A 465 -14.00 -10.47 5.07
CA LYS A 465 -15.48 -10.51 5.11
C LYS A 465 -16.08 -11.30 6.28
N ARG A 466 -15.27 -11.99 7.08
CA ARG A 466 -15.74 -12.79 8.22
C ARG A 466 -15.65 -11.94 9.48
N PHE A 467 -16.76 -11.32 9.86
CA PHE A 467 -16.82 -10.50 11.06
C PHE A 467 -16.98 -11.34 12.32
N GLN A 468 -16.40 -10.85 13.43
CA GLN A 468 -16.57 -11.39 14.78
C GLN A 468 -16.69 -10.23 15.76
N THR A 469 -17.53 -10.41 16.79
CA THR A 469 -17.67 -9.46 17.90
C THR A 469 -16.85 -9.92 19.09
N VAL A 470 -15.95 -9.07 19.59
CA VAL A 470 -15.14 -9.36 20.79
C VAL A 470 -15.30 -8.28 21.84
N THR A 471 -15.11 -8.63 23.11
CA THR A 471 -14.90 -7.66 24.19
C THR A 471 -13.45 -7.23 24.22
N LEU A 472 -13.19 -5.92 24.10
CA LEU A 472 -11.85 -5.34 24.13
C LEU A 472 -11.34 -5.10 25.56
N GLY A 473 -12.26 -4.81 26.47
CA GLY A 473 -11.95 -4.44 27.85
C GLY A 473 -12.96 -3.44 28.39
N HIS A 474 -12.53 -2.68 29.39
CA HIS A 474 -13.32 -1.62 30.02
C HIS A 474 -12.72 -0.25 29.69
N MET A 475 -13.58 0.75 29.53
CA MET A 475 -13.19 2.14 29.27
C MET A 475 -14.08 3.07 30.10
N TYR A 476 -13.46 4.02 30.80
CA TYR A 476 -14.21 5.09 31.47
C TYR A 476 -14.68 6.12 30.44
N LEU A 477 -15.87 6.67 30.60
CA LEU A 477 -16.41 7.74 29.76
C LEU A 477 -17.10 8.81 30.63
N PRO A 478 -16.87 10.11 30.36
CA PRO A 478 -17.64 11.20 30.99
C PRO A 478 -19.04 11.30 30.35
N ALA A 479 -20.01 11.83 31.09
CA ALA A 479 -21.36 12.07 30.56
C ALA A 479 -21.41 13.19 29.51
N GLY A 480 -22.39 13.11 28.60
CA GLY A 480 -22.66 14.18 27.62
C GLY A 480 -21.92 13.98 26.29
N THR A 481 -21.78 15.05 25.51
CA THR A 481 -21.22 14.96 24.15
C THR A 481 -19.70 14.76 24.18
N VAL A 482 -19.23 13.67 23.56
CA VAL A 482 -17.82 13.29 23.46
C VAL A 482 -17.43 12.99 22.01
N THR A 483 -16.13 13.01 21.72
CA THR A 483 -15.57 12.42 20.50
C THR A 483 -14.83 11.13 20.87
N ILE A 484 -15.24 10.01 20.29
CA ILE A 484 -14.54 8.73 20.37
C ILE A 484 -13.73 8.54 19.09
N THR A 485 -12.44 8.27 19.23
CA THR A 485 -11.49 8.07 18.13
C THR A 485 -10.96 6.64 18.14
N VAL A 486 -10.88 6.00 16.97
CA VAL A 486 -10.35 4.64 16.79
C VAL A 486 -9.24 4.65 15.75
N ARG A 487 -8.10 4.04 16.07
CA ARG A 487 -6.95 3.88 15.17
C ARG A 487 -6.11 2.63 15.47
N ALA A 488 -5.15 2.34 14.60
CA ALA A 488 -4.11 1.34 14.84
C ALA A 488 -3.16 1.75 15.98
N GLY A 489 -2.63 0.75 16.69
CA GLY A 489 -1.57 0.86 17.69
C GLY A 489 -0.17 0.83 17.09
N ARG A 490 0.72 0.00 17.64
CA ARG A 490 2.15 -0.09 17.24
C ARG A 490 2.35 -0.87 15.93
N THR A 491 1.38 -1.67 15.51
CA THR A 491 1.41 -2.42 14.25
C THR A 491 1.28 -1.48 13.04
N ASN A 492 2.19 -1.59 12.05
CA ASN A 492 2.10 -0.85 10.78
C ASN A 492 0.68 -1.00 10.20
N ALA A 493 -0.01 0.12 9.96
CA ALA A 493 -1.46 0.11 9.69
C ALA A 493 -1.86 -0.37 8.28
N HIS A 494 -0.91 -0.84 7.45
CA HIS A 494 -1.20 -1.50 6.17
C HIS A 494 -2.07 -2.74 6.42
N HIS A 495 -3.32 -2.69 5.97
CA HIS A 495 -4.32 -3.74 6.22
C HIS A 495 -4.57 -3.94 7.72
N PHE A 496 -5.05 -2.88 8.39
CA PHE A 496 -5.42 -2.91 9.81
C PHE A 496 -6.59 -3.88 10.08
N ILE A 497 -7.85 -3.43 9.98
CA ILE A 497 -9.07 -4.23 10.12
C ILE A 497 -10.17 -3.68 9.20
N ASN A 498 -11.20 -4.47 8.91
CA ASN A 498 -12.50 -3.92 8.50
C ASN A 498 -13.41 -3.85 9.74
N LEU A 499 -13.89 -2.65 10.08
CA LEU A 499 -14.62 -2.36 11.33
C LEU A 499 -16.09 -2.06 11.02
N ARG A 500 -17.04 -2.75 11.66
CA ARG A 500 -18.48 -2.48 11.51
C ARG A 500 -19.06 -1.62 12.63
N GLN A 501 -18.74 -1.95 13.87
CA GLN A 501 -19.43 -1.40 15.03
C GLN A 501 -18.57 -1.43 16.29
N LEU A 502 -18.72 -0.41 17.15
CA LEU A 502 -18.40 -0.49 18.58
C LEU A 502 -19.69 -0.45 19.39
N THR A 503 -19.78 -1.20 20.49
CA THR A 503 -20.85 -1.05 21.48
C THR A 503 -20.25 -0.80 22.86
N PHE A 504 -20.78 0.20 23.56
CA PHE A 504 -20.39 0.59 24.90
C PHE A 504 -21.52 0.20 25.86
N THR A 505 -21.28 -0.81 26.70
CA THR A 505 -22.26 -1.32 27.68
C THR A 505 -21.88 -0.89 29.10
N PRO A 506 -22.72 -0.09 29.80
CA PRO A 506 -22.46 0.30 31.19
C PRO A 506 -22.17 -0.91 32.10
N PHE A 507 -21.02 -0.87 32.79
CA PHE A 507 -20.63 -1.92 33.72
C PHE A 507 -21.50 -1.87 34.99
N LYS A 508 -22.00 -3.03 35.44
CA LYS A 508 -22.99 -3.16 36.52
C LYS A 508 -22.47 -3.88 37.77
N GLY A 509 -21.18 -4.22 37.82
CA GLY A 509 -20.54 -4.75 39.02
C GLY A 509 -20.26 -3.67 40.05
N GLU A 510 -19.81 -4.07 41.25
CA GLU A 510 -19.13 -3.13 42.13
C GLU A 510 -17.87 -2.61 41.43
N SER A 511 -17.80 -1.31 41.19
CA SER A 511 -16.52 -0.69 40.87
C SER A 511 -15.62 -0.87 42.10
N LYS A 512 -14.55 -1.66 41.96
CA LYS A 512 -13.40 -1.49 42.84
C LYS A 512 -13.07 0.01 42.85
N PRO A 513 -12.76 0.63 44.00
CA PRO A 513 -12.22 1.98 44.01
C PRO A 513 -10.89 1.94 43.29
N LEU A 514 -10.92 2.19 41.99
CA LEU A 514 -9.75 2.31 41.15
C LEU A 514 -9.00 3.51 41.68
N VAL A 515 -7.92 3.22 42.42
CA VAL A 515 -6.79 4.12 42.58
C VAL A 515 -6.53 4.68 41.19
N ARG A 516 -6.81 5.98 40.99
CA ARG A 516 -6.46 6.67 39.74
C ARG A 516 -5.01 6.31 39.46
N PRO A 517 -4.69 5.62 38.35
CA PRO A 517 -3.33 5.16 38.13
C PRO A 517 -2.41 6.38 38.27
N PRO A 518 -1.39 6.33 39.15
CA PRO A 518 -0.57 7.50 39.45
C PRO A 518 -0.07 8.05 38.11
N PRO A 519 -0.26 9.34 37.83
CA PRO A 519 -0.23 9.84 36.47
C PRO A 519 1.13 9.53 35.84
N ARG A 520 1.13 8.58 34.88
CA ARG A 520 2.26 8.41 33.98
C ARG A 520 2.49 9.78 33.35
N THR A 521 3.72 10.28 33.50
CA THR A 521 4.07 11.69 33.32
C THR A 521 3.56 12.23 31.99
N GLN A 522 2.48 13.01 32.10
CA GLN A 522 1.74 13.70 31.03
C GLN A 522 1.50 12.88 29.74
N ALA A 523 0.29 12.35 29.62
CA ALA A 523 -0.30 12.19 28.29
C ALA A 523 -0.37 13.58 27.63
N LEU A 524 0.40 13.78 26.56
CA LEU A 524 0.57 15.09 25.95
C LEU A 524 -0.76 15.54 25.29
N PRO A 525 -1.20 16.81 25.47
CA PRO A 525 -2.57 17.25 25.17
C PRO A 525 -2.88 17.46 23.67
N TRP A 526 -2.09 16.86 22.78
CA TRP A 526 -2.10 17.13 21.35
C TRP A 526 -1.78 15.91 20.47
N LEU A 527 -2.32 15.94 19.25
CA LEU A 527 -2.03 14.99 18.19
C LEU A 527 -0.96 15.58 17.25
N ALA A 528 0.03 14.77 16.87
CA ALA A 528 1.10 15.17 15.96
C ALA A 528 0.68 14.96 14.48
N SER A 529 0.93 15.95 13.63
CA SER A 529 0.82 15.87 12.15
C SER A 529 2.02 16.56 11.50
N ALA A 530 2.33 16.27 10.22
CA ALA A 530 3.50 16.83 9.52
C ALA A 530 3.24 17.04 8.02
N SER A 531 4.11 17.80 7.36
CA SER A 531 4.23 17.82 5.89
C SER A 531 4.60 16.45 5.33
N TYR A 532 5.48 15.74 6.02
CA TYR A 532 6.01 14.44 5.66
C TYR A 532 6.61 13.76 6.90
N CYS A 533 6.59 12.42 6.95
CA CYS A 533 7.35 11.60 7.89
C CYS A 533 8.04 10.47 7.13
N ALA A 534 9.30 10.17 7.43
CA ALA A 534 9.98 9.04 6.82
C ALA A 534 9.33 7.68 7.21
N PRO A 535 9.20 6.68 6.30
CA PRO A 535 8.52 5.40 6.55
C PRO A 535 9.10 4.48 7.65
N ASN A 536 10.26 4.85 8.19
CA ASN A 536 11.03 4.10 9.21
C ASN A 536 11.03 4.83 10.56
N ASP A 537 10.54 6.06 10.56
CA ASP A 537 10.47 6.97 11.70
C ASP A 537 8.99 7.06 12.14
N THR A 538 8.71 7.67 13.29
CA THR A 538 7.35 7.77 13.83
C THR A 538 6.99 9.18 14.29
N MET A 539 5.77 9.58 13.95
CA MET A 539 5.13 10.81 14.43
C MET A 539 5.07 10.89 15.98
N SER A 540 5.06 9.74 16.66
CA SER A 540 5.08 9.68 18.13
C SER A 540 6.42 10.04 18.75
N ALA A 541 7.53 9.98 18.02
CA ALA A 541 8.86 10.30 18.56
C ALA A 541 8.99 11.77 18.95
N MET A 542 8.17 12.64 18.35
CA MET A 542 8.10 14.04 18.76
C MET A 542 7.35 14.23 20.08
N ASN A 543 6.71 13.19 20.65
CA ASN A 543 5.84 13.32 21.80
C ASN A 543 5.62 12.02 22.62
N ASP A 544 6.65 11.18 22.76
CA ASP A 544 6.59 9.97 23.59
C ASP A 544 7.30 10.10 24.96
N ASN A 545 7.89 11.27 25.25
CA ASN A 545 8.65 11.57 26.47
C ASN A 545 9.94 10.73 26.63
N ILE A 546 10.51 10.20 25.55
CA ILE A 546 11.77 9.44 25.60
C ILE A 546 12.96 10.38 25.42
N GLU A 547 13.59 10.74 26.53
CA GLU A 547 14.71 11.68 26.60
C GLU A 547 15.96 11.20 25.80
N PRO A 548 16.36 11.87 24.70
CA PRO A 548 17.53 11.47 23.90
C PRO A 548 18.84 11.84 24.60
N SER A 549 19.88 11.00 24.46
CA SER A 549 21.19 11.30 25.08
C SER A 549 22.09 12.22 24.25
N ASN A 550 21.86 12.29 22.93
CA ASN A 550 22.58 13.11 21.96
C ASN A 550 21.76 13.20 20.66
N SER A 551 22.11 14.10 19.74
CA SER A 551 21.40 14.29 18.46
C SER A 551 21.50 13.10 17.49
N ASN A 552 22.44 12.18 17.69
CA ASN A 552 22.60 10.97 16.89
C ASN A 552 22.20 9.69 17.66
N ASP A 553 21.29 9.79 18.65
CA ASP A 553 20.88 8.66 19.47
C ASP A 553 19.98 7.67 18.71
N GLN A 554 20.60 6.68 18.05
CA GLN A 554 19.92 5.63 17.28
C GLN A 554 19.07 4.65 18.12
N ARG A 555 19.02 4.81 19.45
CA ARG A 555 18.34 3.87 20.38
C ARG A 555 16.94 4.33 20.78
N VAL A 556 16.60 5.59 20.52
CA VAL A 556 15.28 6.16 20.77
C VAL A 556 14.50 6.26 19.45
N PRO A 557 13.15 6.27 19.49
CA PRO A 557 12.36 6.64 18.32
C PRO A 557 12.77 8.03 17.82
N ARG A 558 12.64 8.26 16.51
CA ARG A 558 12.85 9.58 15.90
C ARG A 558 11.75 9.91 14.90
N PHE A 559 11.66 11.19 14.56
CA PHE A 559 10.93 11.72 13.42
C PHE A 559 11.92 12.38 12.46
N THR A 560 11.81 12.19 11.14
CA THR A 560 12.57 12.98 10.16
C THR A 560 11.75 13.34 8.91
N TRP A 561 12.14 14.44 8.26
CA TRP A 561 11.72 14.80 6.90
C TRP A 561 12.67 14.24 5.82
N TRP A 562 13.53 13.26 6.14
CA TRP A 562 14.34 12.53 5.17
C TRP A 562 13.39 11.99 4.08
N PRO A 563 13.66 12.14 2.76
CA PRO A 563 14.88 12.62 2.12
C PRO A 563 14.78 14.07 1.61
N HIS A 564 13.84 14.88 2.09
CA HIS A 564 13.71 16.24 1.57
C HIS A 564 14.94 17.07 1.96
N PHE A 565 15.50 17.83 1.01
CA PHE A 565 16.68 18.69 1.18
C PHE A 565 16.36 20.11 0.71
N GLY A 566 16.83 21.13 1.43
CA GLY A 566 16.60 22.54 1.08
C GLY A 566 15.14 22.99 1.08
N THR A 567 14.17 22.11 1.37
CA THR A 567 12.74 22.40 1.37
C THR A 567 12.30 23.15 2.63
N LYS A 568 11.07 23.64 2.60
CA LYS A 568 10.35 24.12 3.78
C LYS A 568 9.35 23.06 4.20
N GLU A 569 9.56 22.54 5.40
CA GLU A 569 8.77 21.47 5.99
C GLU A 569 8.03 21.97 7.23
N TRP A 570 7.08 21.18 7.73
CA TRP A 570 6.40 21.49 8.99
C TRP A 570 6.05 20.25 9.81
N VAL A 571 5.95 20.45 11.12
CA VAL A 571 5.28 19.57 12.07
C VAL A 571 4.29 20.39 12.89
N GLN A 572 3.23 19.75 13.38
CA GLN A 572 2.08 20.42 13.95
C GLN A 572 1.51 19.61 15.11
N ALA A 573 1.15 20.33 16.18
CA ALA A 573 0.43 19.84 17.34
C ALA A 573 -1.01 20.35 17.28
N ASP A 574 -1.98 19.46 17.11
CA ASP A 574 -3.42 19.78 17.19
C ASP A 574 -3.95 19.47 18.59
N PHE A 575 -4.40 20.52 19.30
CA PHE A 575 -4.94 20.42 20.66
C PHE A 575 -6.45 20.22 20.61
N MET A 576 -6.95 19.22 21.36
CA MET A 576 -8.38 18.86 21.40
C MET A 576 -9.27 19.94 22.05
N LYS A 577 -8.67 20.92 22.73
CA LYS A 577 -9.27 22.14 23.28
C LYS A 577 -8.24 23.27 23.11
N PRO A 578 -8.64 24.56 23.12
CA PRO A 578 -7.68 25.65 23.11
C PRO A 578 -6.70 25.55 24.29
N PHE A 579 -5.41 25.46 23.99
CA PHE A 579 -4.33 25.32 24.96
C PHE A 579 -3.49 26.60 24.95
N SER A 580 -3.10 27.09 26.13
CA SER A 580 -2.21 28.25 26.27
C SER A 580 -0.76 27.77 26.21
N ILE A 581 0.06 28.45 25.42
CA ILE A 581 1.46 28.08 25.15
C ILE A 581 2.31 29.35 25.15
N SER A 582 3.42 29.35 25.89
CA SER A 582 4.45 30.41 25.85
C SER A 582 5.86 29.90 25.62
N LYS A 583 6.08 28.57 25.69
CA LYS A 583 7.40 27.94 25.61
C LYS A 583 7.34 26.65 24.80
N VAL A 584 8.37 26.44 23.96
CA VAL A 584 8.55 25.20 23.19
C VAL A 584 10.03 24.84 23.18
N SER A 585 10.36 23.56 23.34
CA SER A 585 11.73 23.05 23.34
C SER A 585 11.87 21.91 22.34
N VAL A 586 12.71 22.08 21.31
CA VAL A 586 12.94 21.06 20.26
C VAL A 586 14.29 20.38 20.48
N TYR A 587 14.33 19.05 20.48
CA TYR A 587 15.59 18.31 20.36
C TYR A 587 15.75 17.83 18.92
N TRP A 588 16.79 18.30 18.21
CA TRP A 588 17.01 17.96 16.81
C TRP A 588 17.74 16.62 16.65
N TYR A 589 17.30 15.79 15.70
CA TYR A 589 18.07 14.67 15.18
C TYR A 589 19.11 15.18 14.16
N ALA A 590 20.37 14.79 14.35
CA ALA A 590 21.48 15.12 13.46
C ALA A 590 22.55 14.03 13.51
N GLU A 591 22.97 13.55 12.35
CA GLU A 591 23.89 12.42 12.21
C GLU A 591 25.35 12.85 12.22
N THR A 592 26.20 12.07 12.89
CA THR A 592 27.66 12.22 12.82
C THR A 592 28.24 11.44 11.64
N GLY A 593 29.33 11.94 11.06
CA GLY A 593 30.00 11.28 9.93
C GLY A 593 29.24 11.40 8.59
N ARG A 594 28.98 10.25 7.94
CA ARG A 594 28.48 10.17 6.55
C ARG A 594 26.97 10.34 6.38
N GLY A 595 26.18 10.29 7.46
CA GLY A 595 24.73 10.48 7.40
C GLY A 595 24.34 11.84 6.81
N LYS A 596 23.10 11.96 6.31
CA LYS A 596 22.57 13.16 5.62
C LYS A 596 21.53 13.96 6.43
N CYS A 597 21.17 13.54 7.65
CA CYS A 597 20.35 14.37 8.54
C CYS A 597 21.23 15.32 9.37
N ARG A 598 20.84 16.59 9.45
CA ARG A 598 21.47 17.65 10.25
C ARG A 598 20.39 18.46 10.95
N VAL A 599 20.80 19.29 11.90
CA VAL A 599 19.98 20.40 12.40
C VAL A 599 19.49 21.27 11.21
N PRO A 600 18.26 21.80 11.22
CA PRO A 600 17.76 22.62 10.11
C PRO A 600 18.56 23.92 9.94
N GLN A 601 18.46 24.57 8.79
CA GLN A 601 19.09 25.87 8.54
C GLN A 601 18.46 26.96 9.43
N SER A 602 17.14 26.91 9.59
CA SER A 602 16.36 27.74 10.51
C SER A 602 14.99 27.12 10.75
N TRP A 603 14.26 27.61 11.76
CA TRP A 603 12.87 27.26 11.99
C TRP A 603 12.11 28.44 12.60
N ARG A 604 10.78 28.33 12.69
CA ARG A 604 9.90 29.26 13.39
C ARG A 604 8.64 28.57 13.90
N LEU A 605 7.94 29.20 14.84
CA LEU A 605 6.62 28.77 15.29
C LEU A 605 5.51 29.64 14.73
N LEU A 606 4.43 28.99 14.31
CA LEU A 606 3.14 29.55 13.98
C LEU A 606 2.07 28.99 14.94
N TYR A 607 1.04 29.77 15.23
CA TYR A 607 -0.16 29.33 15.93
C TYR A 607 -1.39 29.48 15.02
N ARG A 608 -2.41 28.65 15.24
CA ARG A 608 -3.70 28.72 14.55
C ARG A 608 -4.59 29.74 15.25
N LYS A 609 -5.03 30.74 14.49
CA LYS A 609 -6.04 31.74 14.89
C LYS A 609 -7.45 31.14 14.87
N GLU A 610 -8.40 31.86 15.45
CA GLU A 610 -9.82 31.48 15.49
C GLU A 610 -10.46 31.37 14.10
N ASP A 611 -9.97 32.13 13.12
CA ASP A 611 -10.35 32.07 11.70
C ASP A 611 -9.73 30.87 10.94
N GLY A 612 -8.94 30.04 11.62
CA GLY A 612 -8.22 28.90 11.07
C GLY A 612 -6.91 29.26 10.36
N GLN A 613 -6.54 30.53 10.24
CA GLN A 613 -5.29 30.95 9.62
C GLN A 613 -4.09 30.73 10.54
N TRP A 614 -2.90 30.55 9.94
CA TRP A 614 -1.65 30.43 10.67
C TRP A 614 -0.93 31.79 10.74
N ALA A 615 -0.46 32.15 11.93
CA ALA A 615 0.30 33.39 12.17
C ALA A 615 1.53 33.11 13.05
N PRO A 616 2.66 33.84 12.88
CA PRO A 616 3.83 33.65 13.72
C PRO A 616 3.57 34.05 15.18
N VAL A 617 4.21 33.36 16.11
CA VAL A 617 4.21 33.77 17.53
C VAL A 617 5.02 35.06 17.73
N GLU A 618 4.53 35.96 18.57
CA GLU A 618 5.17 37.25 18.82
C GLU A 618 6.23 37.18 19.94
N GLY A 619 7.30 37.97 19.82
CA GLY A 619 8.29 38.11 20.90
C GLY A 619 9.15 36.87 21.15
N ALA A 620 9.34 36.03 20.13
CA ALA A 620 10.16 34.82 20.22
C ALA A 620 11.62 35.13 20.63
N SER A 621 12.14 34.41 21.63
CA SER A 621 13.49 34.59 22.20
C SER A 621 14.64 34.21 21.25
N GLY A 622 14.33 33.46 20.19
CA GLY A 622 15.29 32.94 19.21
C GLY A 622 15.02 31.46 18.87
N TYR A 623 15.35 31.06 17.64
CA TYR A 623 15.09 29.72 17.12
C TYR A 623 16.42 28.98 16.91
N GLY A 624 16.91 28.32 17.97
CA GLY A 624 18.22 27.65 17.99
C GLY A 624 18.29 26.40 17.12
N THR A 625 19.47 26.11 16.57
CA THR A 625 19.75 24.91 15.76
C THR A 625 21.02 24.19 16.23
N SER A 626 21.30 24.22 17.54
CA SER A 626 22.42 23.50 18.14
C SER A 626 22.11 22.00 18.25
N PRO A 627 23.07 21.10 17.94
CA PRO A 627 22.93 19.67 18.25
C PRO A 627 23.12 19.41 19.76
N ASP A 628 22.81 18.17 20.17
CA ASP A 628 23.05 17.60 21.50
C ASP A 628 22.39 18.37 22.66
N THR A 629 21.35 19.17 22.37
CA THR A 629 20.64 20.00 23.35
C THR A 629 19.22 20.36 22.92
N TYR A 630 18.41 20.82 23.90
CA TYR A 630 17.13 21.46 23.62
C TYR A 630 17.31 22.87 23.08
N ASN A 631 16.68 23.11 21.95
CA ASN A 631 16.58 24.43 21.34
C ASN A 631 15.25 25.05 21.79
N THR A 632 15.29 25.66 22.97
CA THR A 632 14.14 26.27 23.63
C THR A 632 13.87 27.68 23.11
N VAL A 633 12.62 27.95 22.76
CA VAL A 633 12.10 29.28 22.45
C VAL A 633 10.96 29.63 23.42
N THR A 634 11.01 30.85 23.96
CA THR A 634 9.88 31.46 24.68
C THR A 634 9.29 32.61 23.86
N PHE A 635 8.00 32.86 23.99
CA PHE A 635 7.26 33.86 23.22
C PHE A 635 6.06 34.41 24.03
N ARG A 636 5.38 35.44 23.52
CA ARG A 636 4.15 35.95 24.14
C ARG A 636 3.09 34.83 24.19
N PRO A 637 2.46 34.55 25.34
CA PRO A 637 1.50 33.44 25.46
C PRO A 637 0.39 33.52 24.41
N VAL A 638 0.13 32.42 23.70
CA VAL A 638 -0.99 32.28 22.76
C VAL A 638 -1.89 31.13 23.17
N THR A 639 -3.21 31.36 23.15
CA THR A 639 -4.21 30.31 23.33
C THR A 639 -4.67 29.84 21.96
N THR A 640 -4.44 28.57 21.62
CA THR A 640 -4.71 28.04 20.27
C THR A 640 -5.16 26.58 20.30
N THR A 641 -5.87 26.16 19.24
CA THR A 641 -6.15 24.74 18.98
C THR A 641 -5.08 24.09 18.09
N GLY A 642 -4.09 24.83 17.58
CA GLY A 642 -3.03 24.27 16.75
C GLY A 642 -1.74 25.08 16.83
N LEU A 643 -0.61 24.41 17.09
CA LEU A 643 0.74 24.97 17.01
C LEU A 643 1.45 24.28 15.84
N ARG A 644 2.20 25.04 15.02
CA ARG A 644 2.99 24.50 13.91
C ARG A 644 4.42 25.02 14.00
N LEU A 645 5.38 24.11 13.94
CA LEU A 645 6.78 24.42 13.66
C LEU A 645 7.00 24.32 12.15
N GLU A 646 7.56 25.35 11.56
CA GLU A 646 8.06 25.33 10.17
C GLU A 646 9.59 25.32 10.18
N ALA A 647 10.20 24.38 9.48
CA ALA A 647 11.64 24.23 9.36
C ALA A 647 12.10 24.48 7.92
N GLN A 648 13.19 25.23 7.76
CA GLN A 648 13.93 25.35 6.51
C GLN A 648 15.09 24.34 6.57
N LEU A 649 15.06 23.32 5.72
CA LEU A 649 16.13 22.32 5.64
C LEU A 649 17.37 22.92 4.96
N GLN A 650 18.55 22.35 5.22
CA GLN A 650 19.78 22.81 4.56
C GLN A 650 19.84 22.29 3.11
N PRO A 651 20.50 22.98 2.15
CA PRO A 651 20.40 22.65 0.73
C PRO A 651 20.74 21.20 0.31
N ASN A 652 21.58 20.49 1.07
CA ASN A 652 22.01 19.11 0.78
C ASN A 652 21.76 18.13 1.96
N TYR A 653 21.02 18.56 2.99
CA TYR A 653 20.78 17.76 4.19
C TYR A 653 19.33 17.85 4.62
N SER A 654 18.80 16.74 5.12
CA SER A 654 17.49 16.73 5.77
C SER A 654 17.61 17.03 7.26
N ALA A 655 16.50 17.02 7.99
CA ALA A 655 16.47 17.19 9.43
C ALA A 655 15.42 16.29 10.09
N GLY A 656 15.47 16.19 11.41
CA GLY A 656 14.46 15.50 12.20
C GLY A 656 14.42 15.94 13.65
N ILE A 657 13.48 15.39 14.41
CA ILE A 657 13.20 15.73 15.80
C ILE A 657 13.23 14.43 16.62
N LEU A 658 13.88 14.49 17.79
CA LEU A 658 13.92 13.42 18.78
C LEU A 658 12.93 13.63 19.94
N GLU A 659 12.52 14.88 20.21
CA GLU A 659 11.50 15.21 21.22
C GLU A 659 11.01 16.67 21.00
N LEU A 660 9.73 16.95 21.27
CA LEU A 660 9.12 18.29 21.18
C LEU A 660 8.27 18.60 22.43
N LYS A 661 8.87 19.32 23.39
CA LYS A 661 8.19 19.74 24.61
C LYS A 661 7.43 21.05 24.35
N ILE A 662 6.14 21.07 24.66
CA ILE A 662 5.24 22.23 24.49
C ILE A 662 4.68 22.61 25.87
N GLU A 663 4.90 23.87 26.28
CA GLU A 663 4.74 24.32 27.66
C GLU A 663 3.95 25.65 27.73
N PRO A 664 3.09 25.83 28.77
CA PRO A 664 2.24 27.01 28.94
C PRO A 664 3.04 28.28 29.28
#